data_AF-I6ZSV4-F1
#
_entry.id   AF-I6ZSV4-F1
#
_cell.length_a   1.000
_cell.length_b   1.000
_cell.length_c   1.000
_cell.angle_alpha   90.00
_cell.angle_beta   90.00
_cell.angle_gamma   90.00
#
_symmetry.space_group_name_H-M   'P 1'
#
loop_
_entity.id
_entity.type
_entity.pdbx_description
1 polymer ?
#
loop_
_entity_poly.entity_id
_entity_poly.type
_entity_poly.pdbx_seq_one_letter_code
_entity_poly.pdbx_strand_id
1 'polypeptide(L)'
;MYLHRSEVEAGIERLMKTAEDSEISEKCRKLLKEIDKLEEENIKDFIRNTRDVVDVFMQGLKAKRQAPIFVIDFIYTFLVNDLLGLNDINEIIDVISAGVWCESSKMKILQMSYYIIRYENFRGDLALALFKSIVRMVDDRSKQVQTTAKPIAMHLVDVTFGKACAVFKEEAQSEGDELNSITDCTDSLERCRPGSEKLLLRRGLETESPIDDGILFLRYLLQNVGTSKEMGHFVIDSVALVTQKSELFEYEEFRRIYSTEVMELLKGLIKKGCSSKGNVYKVISILVERHNCLFEKGIHEVFDEMERSYGLFDDLEMEMFLDFFGSLDMLVFDSYSETIGRMFFKILEDAQLDRESGSEGAINTLRSSLNNQLEARGKASGRFHSPTKAFFGKFSEVLYAKLSGIVSPHPSVEALLEIVLRFYAISGNKETLEMFMVLGCKIGFTGVVCRGAIENRKYIQDSWHIVLNYCKGHLGSIMESVSGFDAEEIFFLIKAIENLEPANAWSSKDKVDFLLSVFNITKPVVVEPLNVKIFEMILSGILRESSSDEGYSIRIFCFILVDYVGQLEALTSDVESVIFILLQKMLNRNLERNGLEILEAMSEVLRTVTPESCWDIVFQCIEYSCIPCLYPSLYPIIRWIIEGSGHLISDEHFGILISCLHSMCLSASNEISLKAVSIFQDVGECLMSRRALNRLPSGGEEKDKRVSSAWIKYIKVLGETANDGRCMVREASIKYLVMFLEAESEVMNSEELDFAAKNSLIPLLEKGKQFLKVQEQESHCTLMLILDECSRAIGKMHYHEELYSKFLEVVTDGICCSDSSDIQNICVESLRMITSKTSETNPGSKGQYQEGNDNSSEDIGFRMGGGERKSLKPLLKLRDLVFNAYKSIFSNIPSDEGCSINTYLEMIDLAKEFTFKSSELRILVPLLRKFVHSGNRVIQEKILDMAEMWGFGIDVQLEAYNNWMNLNDVRLSRMLIERMGKVLSKNSEDTWYSEVVIDLVEYCKEKAFWEDVVRAFMKSSEGIRTRTSFISFINGSKMIFDEAAKVGASENLEEMEMGNGLSGEPVESMVKIVKKRERIVLEFLMFYHDILTKFASACSSLQSHSIQPFDQVTISDVREGYKVIFEMSEVGSGLGKESICFKCYEILFHDVELIYNDVIERIRKVLSEYNEMEMIYNGMYSRVKQREVYTILEKIWRSENRRLVDDVKDILVESLRSKDYRVIDHVRKCLELILVQN
;
A
#
# COMPACT_ATOMS: atom_id res chain seq x y z
N MET A 1 -65.65 52.72 -31.48
CA MET A 1 -67.05 52.36 -31.15
C MET A 1 -67.82 52.36 -32.46
N TYR A 2 -68.49 51.25 -32.84
CA TYR A 2 -69.25 51.22 -34.10
C TYR A 2 -70.44 52.17 -34.00
N LEU A 3 -70.60 53.04 -34.99
CA LEU A 3 -71.68 54.02 -35.03
C LEU A 3 -72.70 53.48 -36.04
N HIS A 4 -73.77 52.85 -35.56
CA HIS A 4 -74.78 52.28 -36.46
C HIS A 4 -75.79 53.34 -36.91
N ARG A 5 -76.30 53.22 -38.14
CA ARG A 5 -77.35 54.10 -38.67
C ARG A 5 -78.56 54.16 -37.73
N SER A 6 -78.99 53.00 -37.22
CA SER A 6 -80.12 52.86 -36.30
C SER A 6 -79.90 53.58 -34.96
N GLU A 7 -78.67 53.63 -34.46
CA GLU A 7 -78.33 54.36 -33.23
C GLU A 7 -78.40 55.88 -33.47
N VAL A 8 -77.87 56.36 -34.59
CA VAL A 8 -77.91 57.78 -34.96
C VAL A 8 -79.36 58.24 -35.18
N GLU A 9 -80.17 57.45 -35.90
CA GLU A 9 -81.61 57.72 -36.08
C GLU A 9 -82.34 57.76 -34.74
N ALA A 10 -82.14 56.75 -33.88
CA ALA A 10 -82.75 56.72 -32.55
C ALA A 10 -82.29 57.92 -31.69
N GLY A 11 -81.03 58.33 -31.81
CA GLY A 11 -80.46 59.49 -31.15
C GLY A 11 -81.10 60.81 -31.62
N ILE A 12 -81.23 61.00 -32.93
CA ILE A 12 -81.85 62.20 -33.53
C ILE A 12 -83.35 62.23 -33.24
N GLU A 13 -84.04 61.10 -33.30
CA GLU A 13 -85.45 61.00 -32.88
C GLU A 13 -85.62 61.37 -31.41
N ARG A 14 -84.74 60.86 -30.54
CA ARG A 14 -84.77 61.15 -29.11
C ARG A 14 -84.46 62.61 -28.84
N LEU A 15 -83.53 63.20 -29.58
CA LEU A 15 -83.24 64.63 -29.52
C LEU A 15 -84.42 65.47 -30.02
N MET A 16 -85.04 65.11 -31.14
CA MET A 16 -86.25 65.76 -31.66
C MET A 16 -87.40 65.73 -30.64
N LYS A 17 -87.57 64.61 -29.91
CA LYS A 17 -88.61 64.46 -28.88
C LYS A 17 -88.30 65.23 -27.58
N THR A 18 -87.04 65.60 -27.35
CA THR A 18 -86.59 66.24 -26.09
C THR A 18 -86.17 67.70 -26.25
N ALA A 19 -85.94 68.17 -27.46
CA ALA A 19 -85.64 69.56 -27.78
C ALA A 19 -86.93 70.40 -27.70
N GLU A 20 -86.91 71.45 -26.86
CA GLU A 20 -87.99 72.45 -26.80
C GLU A 20 -87.82 73.53 -27.88
N ASP A 21 -86.66 73.57 -28.52
CA ASP A 21 -86.35 74.47 -29.63
C ASP A 21 -86.95 73.94 -30.94
N SER A 22 -87.86 74.73 -31.53
CA SER A 22 -88.49 74.40 -32.80
C SER A 22 -87.49 74.31 -33.95
N GLU A 23 -86.39 75.05 -33.89
CA GLU A 23 -85.35 75.03 -34.93
C GLU A 23 -84.57 73.71 -34.91
N ILE A 24 -84.17 73.24 -33.73
CA ILE A 24 -83.52 71.94 -33.54
C ILE A 24 -84.46 70.81 -33.98
N SER A 25 -85.74 70.89 -33.61
CA SER A 25 -86.75 69.89 -33.98
C SER A 25 -86.96 69.81 -35.50
N GLU A 26 -86.96 70.95 -36.20
CA GLU A 26 -87.09 70.97 -37.66
C GLU A 26 -85.85 70.41 -38.35
N LYS A 27 -84.65 70.76 -37.86
CA LYS A 27 -83.38 70.21 -38.37
C LYS A 27 -83.27 68.71 -38.13
N CYS A 28 -83.66 68.20 -36.95
CA CYS A 28 -83.75 66.76 -36.69
C CYS A 28 -84.68 66.05 -37.68
N ARG A 29 -85.86 66.64 -37.98
CA ARG A 29 -86.82 66.04 -38.92
C ARG A 29 -86.28 65.99 -40.35
N LYS A 30 -85.53 67.02 -40.75
CA LYS A 30 -84.85 67.06 -42.05
C LYS A 30 -83.76 65.99 -42.11
N LEU A 31 -82.93 65.88 -41.07
CA LEU A 31 -81.86 64.90 -40.99
C LEU A 31 -82.38 63.46 -40.99
N LEU A 32 -83.46 63.15 -40.26
CA LEU A 32 -84.06 61.81 -40.27
C LEU A 32 -84.48 61.39 -41.69
N LYS A 33 -85.05 62.31 -42.49
CA LYS A 33 -85.42 62.03 -43.89
C LYS A 33 -84.21 61.84 -44.81
N GLU A 34 -83.08 62.47 -44.50
CA GLU A 34 -81.84 62.34 -45.26
C GLU A 34 -81.12 61.04 -44.91
N ILE A 35 -81.04 60.71 -43.62
CA ILE A 35 -80.46 59.46 -43.12
C ILE A 35 -81.29 58.25 -43.58
N ASP A 36 -82.61 58.40 -43.70
CA ASP A 36 -83.49 57.31 -44.13
C ASP A 36 -83.07 56.70 -45.50
N LYS A 37 -82.43 57.53 -46.32
CA LYS A 37 -82.01 57.24 -47.70
C LYS A 37 -80.59 56.68 -47.80
N LEU A 38 -79.85 56.55 -46.69
CA LEU A 38 -78.45 56.11 -46.69
C LEU A 38 -78.30 54.61 -46.42
N GLU A 39 -77.35 53.95 -47.08
CA GLU A 39 -76.94 52.59 -46.72
C GLU A 39 -76.10 52.60 -45.42
N GLU A 40 -76.19 51.53 -44.62
CA GLU A 40 -75.66 51.47 -43.25
C GLU A 40 -74.14 51.68 -43.17
N GLU A 41 -73.38 51.28 -44.19
CA GLU A 41 -71.91 51.44 -44.27
C GLU A 41 -71.46 52.89 -44.47
N ASN A 42 -72.33 53.78 -44.98
CA ASN A 42 -71.97 55.15 -45.36
C ASN A 42 -72.26 56.19 -44.26
N ILE A 43 -72.71 55.78 -43.08
CA ILE A 43 -73.17 56.72 -42.04
C ILE A 43 -72.04 57.60 -41.49
N LYS A 44 -70.82 57.07 -41.32
CA LYS A 44 -69.68 57.86 -40.80
C LYS A 44 -69.23 58.91 -41.80
N ASP A 45 -69.14 58.53 -43.08
CA ASP A 45 -68.77 59.46 -44.16
C ASP A 45 -69.85 60.51 -44.37
N PHE A 46 -71.12 60.14 -44.25
CA PHE A 46 -72.22 61.09 -44.26
C PHE A 46 -72.08 62.11 -43.13
N ILE A 47 -71.91 61.66 -41.88
CA ILE A 47 -71.76 62.56 -40.72
C ILE A 47 -70.56 63.49 -40.88
N ARG A 48 -69.43 62.98 -41.39
CA ARG A 48 -68.21 63.79 -41.64
C ARG A 48 -68.43 64.83 -42.74
N ASN A 49 -69.18 64.49 -43.80
CA ASN A 49 -69.37 65.35 -44.97
C ASN A 49 -70.48 66.39 -44.80
N THR A 50 -71.63 66.04 -44.20
CA THR A 50 -72.72 67.00 -44.00
C THR A 50 -72.55 67.85 -42.75
N ARG A 51 -71.91 67.32 -41.70
CA ARG A 51 -71.78 67.90 -40.35
C ARG A 51 -73.08 68.25 -39.64
N ASP A 52 -74.21 68.35 -40.34
CA ASP A 52 -75.53 68.66 -39.81
C ASP A 52 -75.92 67.76 -38.63
N VAL A 53 -75.51 66.48 -38.64
CA VAL A 53 -75.75 65.55 -37.52
C VAL A 53 -74.99 65.99 -36.26
N VAL A 54 -73.69 66.32 -36.40
CA VAL A 54 -72.87 66.82 -35.27
C VAL A 54 -73.44 68.14 -34.78
N ASP A 55 -73.77 69.06 -35.68
CA ASP A 55 -74.29 70.39 -35.36
C ASP A 55 -75.58 70.32 -34.53
N VAL A 56 -76.49 69.40 -34.89
CA VAL A 56 -77.76 69.24 -34.17
C VAL A 56 -77.56 68.70 -32.75
N PHE A 57 -76.63 67.74 -32.55
CA PHE A 57 -76.29 67.29 -31.19
C PHE A 57 -75.50 68.34 -30.41
N MET A 58 -74.65 69.14 -31.05
CA MET A 58 -73.95 70.27 -30.45
C MET A 58 -74.91 71.38 -30.01
N GLN A 59 -75.92 71.69 -30.83
CA GLN A 59 -77.03 72.57 -30.44
C GLN A 59 -77.82 71.97 -29.26
N GLY A 60 -78.08 70.66 -29.30
CA GLY A 60 -78.71 69.93 -28.18
C GLY A 60 -77.91 70.02 -26.88
N LEU A 61 -76.58 70.00 -26.95
CA LEU A 61 -75.69 70.18 -25.81
C LEU A 61 -75.81 71.60 -25.21
N LYS A 62 -76.02 72.62 -26.05
CA LYS A 62 -76.15 74.04 -25.65
C LYS A 62 -77.57 74.45 -25.21
N ALA A 63 -78.60 73.76 -25.69
CA ALA A 63 -80.00 74.21 -25.56
C ALA A 63 -80.53 74.24 -24.12
N LYS A 64 -79.93 73.49 -23.19
CA LYS A 64 -80.37 73.43 -21.78
C LYS A 64 -79.20 73.69 -20.83
N ARG A 65 -79.49 74.32 -19.69
CA ARG A 65 -78.55 74.46 -18.56
C ARG A 65 -78.04 73.11 -18.02
N GLN A 66 -78.77 72.03 -18.26
CA GLN A 66 -78.35 70.64 -18.04
C GLN A 66 -78.64 69.84 -19.31
N ALA A 67 -77.60 69.49 -20.05
CA ALA A 67 -77.75 68.65 -21.25
C ALA A 67 -78.21 67.23 -20.85
N PRO A 68 -79.15 66.61 -21.59
CA PRO A 68 -79.52 65.22 -21.35
C PRO A 68 -78.31 64.28 -21.50
N ILE A 69 -78.18 63.28 -20.63
CA ILE A 69 -77.05 62.32 -20.64
C ILE A 69 -76.86 61.66 -22.01
N PHE A 70 -77.95 61.30 -22.70
CA PHE A 70 -77.84 60.67 -24.02
C PHE A 70 -77.20 61.60 -25.05
N VAL A 71 -77.36 62.93 -24.94
CA VAL A 71 -76.68 63.89 -25.82
C VAL A 71 -75.18 63.87 -25.54
N ILE A 72 -74.79 63.87 -24.26
CA ILE A 72 -73.38 63.74 -23.84
C ILE A 72 -72.79 62.41 -24.33
N ASP A 73 -73.53 61.31 -24.29
CA ASP A 73 -73.10 60.00 -24.81
C ASP A 73 -72.88 60.04 -26.34
N PHE A 74 -73.73 60.73 -27.11
CA PHE A 74 -73.52 60.90 -28.54
C PHE A 74 -72.32 61.79 -28.85
N ILE A 75 -72.12 62.89 -28.12
CA ILE A 75 -70.92 63.72 -28.26
C ILE A 75 -69.65 62.93 -27.90
N TYR A 76 -69.67 62.14 -26.84
CA TYR A 76 -68.58 61.20 -26.50
C TYR A 76 -68.33 60.21 -27.64
N THR A 77 -69.39 59.66 -28.24
CA THR A 77 -69.27 58.69 -29.34
C THR A 77 -68.70 59.33 -30.60
N PHE A 78 -69.05 60.59 -30.89
CA PHE A 78 -68.44 61.36 -31.98
C PHE A 78 -66.97 61.68 -31.72
N LEU A 79 -66.63 62.01 -30.47
CA LEU A 79 -65.26 62.27 -30.02
C LEU A 79 -64.36 61.03 -30.17
N VAL A 80 -64.84 59.85 -29.78
CA VAL A 80 -64.09 58.56 -29.89
C VAL A 80 -63.92 58.09 -31.33
N ASN A 81 -64.74 58.59 -32.26
CA ASN A 81 -64.67 58.24 -33.69
C ASN A 81 -63.99 59.33 -34.55
N ASP A 82 -63.38 60.35 -33.95
CA ASP A 82 -62.74 61.48 -34.65
C ASP A 82 -63.64 62.16 -35.69
N LEU A 83 -64.90 62.38 -35.30
CA LEU A 83 -65.91 63.07 -36.11
C LEU A 83 -66.09 64.55 -35.74
N LEU A 84 -65.39 65.01 -34.70
CA LEU A 84 -65.47 66.39 -34.18
C LEU A 84 -64.26 67.21 -34.67
N GLY A 85 -64.51 68.47 -35.05
CA GLY A 85 -63.48 69.45 -35.39
C GLY A 85 -63.05 70.28 -34.17
N LEU A 86 -61.98 71.07 -34.32
CA LEU A 86 -61.42 71.91 -33.24
C LEU A 86 -62.47 72.87 -32.63
N ASN A 87 -63.27 73.52 -33.46
CA ASN A 87 -64.32 74.44 -32.99
C ASN A 87 -65.36 73.71 -32.12
N ASP A 88 -65.66 72.44 -32.44
CA ASP A 88 -66.62 71.64 -31.67
C ASP A 88 -66.02 71.29 -30.30
N ILE A 89 -64.72 70.98 -30.25
CA ILE A 89 -63.99 70.75 -28.99
C ILE A 89 -63.99 71.99 -28.11
N ASN A 90 -63.75 73.18 -28.69
CA ASN A 90 -63.79 74.43 -27.95
C ASN A 90 -65.16 74.66 -27.33
N GLU A 91 -66.22 74.50 -28.13
CA GLU A 91 -67.59 74.65 -27.67
C GLU A 91 -67.97 73.61 -26.61
N ILE A 92 -67.51 72.36 -26.74
CA ILE A 92 -67.72 71.31 -25.73
C ILE A 92 -67.08 71.73 -24.40
N ILE A 93 -65.84 72.22 -24.43
CA ILE A 93 -65.13 72.65 -23.22
C ILE A 93 -65.79 73.87 -22.58
N ASP A 94 -66.22 74.86 -23.37
CA ASP A 94 -66.96 76.02 -22.87
C ASP A 94 -68.25 75.61 -22.17
N VAL A 95 -69.01 74.69 -22.78
CA VAL A 95 -70.24 74.15 -22.18
C VAL A 95 -69.93 73.36 -20.91
N ILE A 96 -68.92 72.49 -20.93
CA ILE A 96 -68.45 71.75 -19.73
C ILE A 96 -68.11 72.73 -18.61
N SER A 97 -67.43 73.83 -18.94
CA SER A 97 -66.88 74.79 -17.97
C SER A 97 -67.94 75.74 -17.39
N ALA A 98 -68.99 76.05 -18.15
CA ALA A 98 -70.12 76.85 -17.73
C ALA A 98 -71.23 76.03 -17.02
N GLY A 99 -71.27 74.71 -17.22
CA GLY A 99 -72.35 73.84 -16.78
C GLY A 99 -72.30 73.37 -15.31
N VAL A 100 -73.48 73.13 -14.72
CA VAL A 100 -73.63 72.43 -13.43
C VAL A 100 -74.16 71.02 -13.69
N TRP A 101 -73.27 70.04 -13.55
CA TRP A 101 -73.52 68.66 -13.99
C TRP A 101 -73.98 67.74 -12.85
N CYS A 102 -74.93 66.86 -13.13
CA CYS A 102 -75.26 65.75 -12.22
C CYS A 102 -74.13 64.70 -12.22
N GLU A 103 -74.09 63.82 -11.21
CA GLU A 103 -73.04 62.80 -11.05
C GLU A 103 -72.83 61.95 -12.31
N SER A 104 -73.90 61.44 -12.93
CA SER A 104 -73.81 60.64 -14.15
C SER A 104 -73.23 61.43 -15.34
N SER A 105 -73.56 62.72 -15.45
CA SER A 105 -73.02 63.60 -16.49
C SER A 105 -71.55 63.93 -16.21
N LYS A 106 -71.17 64.16 -14.94
CA LYS A 106 -69.76 64.37 -14.53
C LYS A 106 -68.89 63.17 -14.90
N MET A 107 -69.35 61.95 -14.64
CA MET A 107 -68.62 60.73 -15.02
C MET A 107 -68.41 60.63 -16.53
N LYS A 108 -69.43 60.97 -17.34
CA LYS A 108 -69.31 60.99 -18.80
C LYS A 108 -68.40 62.11 -19.29
N ILE A 109 -68.48 63.29 -18.69
CA ILE A 109 -67.56 64.40 -18.97
C ILE A 109 -66.13 64.01 -18.64
N LEU A 110 -65.86 63.39 -17.48
CA LEU A 110 -64.53 62.89 -17.14
C LEU A 110 -64.00 61.88 -18.17
N GLN A 111 -64.84 60.93 -18.59
CA GLN A 111 -64.49 59.98 -19.66
C GLN A 111 -64.19 60.69 -20.99
N MET A 112 -64.99 61.71 -21.35
CA MET A 112 -64.75 62.55 -22.54
C MET A 112 -63.45 63.33 -22.42
N SER A 113 -63.18 63.96 -21.27
CA SER A 113 -61.98 64.75 -21.01
C SER A 113 -60.71 63.98 -21.32
N TYR A 114 -60.66 62.69 -20.99
CA TYR A 114 -59.52 61.83 -21.33
C TYR A 114 -59.21 61.78 -22.83
N TYR A 115 -60.24 61.78 -23.69
CA TYR A 115 -60.08 61.81 -25.15
C TYR A 115 -59.82 63.22 -25.67
N ILE A 116 -60.45 64.25 -25.07
CA ILE A 116 -60.22 65.66 -25.42
C ILE A 116 -58.74 66.03 -25.26
N ILE A 117 -58.10 65.57 -24.17
CA ILE A 117 -56.68 65.85 -23.87
C ILE A 117 -55.72 65.35 -24.97
N ARG A 118 -56.12 64.33 -25.75
CA ARG A 118 -55.30 63.72 -26.80
C ARG A 118 -55.29 64.48 -28.12
N TYR A 119 -56.14 65.49 -28.30
CA TYR A 119 -56.14 66.29 -29.52
C TYR A 119 -54.87 67.17 -29.59
N GLU A 120 -54.18 67.16 -30.75
CA GLU A 120 -52.86 67.79 -30.93
C GLU A 120 -52.84 69.29 -30.57
N ASN A 121 -53.94 70.00 -30.86
CA ASN A 121 -54.11 71.44 -30.65
C ASN A 121 -54.71 71.82 -29.29
N PHE A 122 -54.84 70.89 -28.34
CA PHE A 122 -55.30 71.19 -26.99
C PHE A 122 -54.20 71.95 -26.21
N ARG A 123 -54.32 73.29 -26.15
CA ARG A 123 -53.38 74.27 -25.55
C ARG A 123 -54.13 75.53 -25.06
N GLY A 124 -53.47 76.43 -24.37
CA GLY A 124 -53.97 77.76 -24.02
C GLY A 124 -55.08 77.78 -22.98
N ASP A 125 -55.92 78.82 -23.07
CA ASP A 125 -57.11 79.02 -22.24
C ASP A 125 -58.07 77.82 -22.22
N LEU A 126 -58.11 77.06 -23.32
CA LEU A 126 -58.95 75.87 -23.47
C LEU A 126 -58.54 74.76 -22.49
N ALA A 127 -57.23 74.53 -22.39
CA ALA A 127 -56.69 73.51 -21.50
C ALA A 127 -56.90 73.92 -20.04
N LEU A 128 -56.72 75.21 -19.74
CA LEU A 128 -56.96 75.76 -18.40
C LEU A 128 -58.45 75.70 -18.01
N ALA A 129 -59.37 75.98 -18.93
CA ALA A 129 -60.81 75.91 -18.68
C ALA A 129 -61.27 74.46 -18.35
N LEU A 130 -60.79 73.49 -19.13
CA LEU A 130 -61.06 72.08 -18.86
C LEU A 130 -60.44 71.64 -17.53
N PHE A 131 -59.18 72.04 -17.27
CA PHE A 131 -58.49 71.74 -16.02
C PHE A 131 -59.25 72.29 -14.81
N LYS A 132 -59.64 73.57 -14.82
CA LYS A 132 -60.44 74.20 -13.76
C LYS A 132 -61.73 73.41 -13.48
N SER A 133 -62.37 72.90 -14.53
CA SER A 133 -63.59 72.11 -14.44
C SER A 133 -63.36 70.72 -13.82
N ILE A 134 -62.30 70.02 -14.23
CA ILE A 134 -61.94 68.70 -13.68
C ILE A 134 -61.46 68.84 -12.23
N VAL A 135 -60.67 69.86 -11.90
CA VAL A 135 -60.22 70.16 -10.53
C VAL A 135 -61.41 70.39 -9.61
N ARG A 136 -62.45 71.11 -10.05
CA ARG A 136 -63.71 71.21 -9.27
C ARG A 136 -64.37 69.86 -9.00
N MET A 137 -64.18 68.86 -9.88
CA MET A 137 -64.69 67.49 -9.70
C MET A 137 -63.79 66.63 -8.79
N VAL A 138 -62.53 67.01 -8.56
CA VAL A 138 -61.65 66.37 -7.56
C VAL A 138 -62.16 66.61 -6.14
N ASP A 139 -62.87 67.72 -5.93
CA ASP A 139 -63.52 68.07 -4.66
C ASP A 139 -65.04 67.81 -4.66
N ASP A 140 -65.52 66.94 -5.57
CA ASP A 140 -66.94 66.63 -5.66
C ASP A 140 -67.45 65.88 -4.43
N ARG A 141 -68.74 65.98 -4.10
CA ARG A 141 -69.33 65.20 -2.99
C ARG A 141 -69.36 63.69 -3.26
N SER A 142 -69.36 63.26 -4.54
CA SER A 142 -69.31 61.85 -4.90
C SER A 142 -67.88 61.31 -4.90
N LYS A 143 -67.62 60.31 -4.05
CA LYS A 143 -66.33 59.60 -4.00
C LYS A 143 -66.00 58.93 -5.35
N GLN A 144 -66.99 58.49 -6.12
CA GLN A 144 -66.79 57.89 -7.43
C GLN A 144 -66.28 58.91 -8.45
N VAL A 145 -66.84 60.12 -8.43
CA VAL A 145 -66.38 61.25 -9.25
C VAL A 145 -64.97 61.65 -8.82
N GLN A 146 -64.70 61.82 -7.52
CA GLN A 146 -63.36 62.15 -7.01
C GLN A 146 -62.29 61.15 -7.45
N THR A 147 -62.57 59.84 -7.30
CA THR A 147 -61.64 58.75 -7.63
C THR A 147 -61.32 58.72 -9.13
N THR A 148 -62.25 59.17 -9.97
CA THR A 148 -62.09 59.22 -11.43
C THR A 148 -61.46 60.54 -11.89
N ALA A 149 -61.80 61.66 -11.24
CA ALA A 149 -61.30 62.98 -11.58
C ALA A 149 -59.80 63.14 -11.26
N LYS A 150 -59.33 62.60 -10.12
CA LYS A 150 -57.92 62.67 -9.70
C LYS A 150 -56.93 62.15 -10.75
N PRO A 151 -57.02 60.90 -11.25
CA PRO A 151 -56.07 60.40 -12.23
C PRO A 151 -56.16 61.14 -13.58
N ILE A 152 -57.35 61.61 -13.97
CA ILE A 152 -57.53 62.36 -15.22
C ILE A 152 -56.92 63.76 -15.10
N ALA A 153 -57.10 64.42 -13.95
CA ALA A 153 -56.46 65.70 -13.65
C ALA A 153 -54.93 65.55 -13.57
N MET A 154 -54.42 64.49 -12.93
CA MET A 154 -52.98 64.18 -12.91
C MET A 154 -52.43 63.92 -14.32
N HIS A 155 -53.17 63.19 -15.17
CA HIS A 155 -52.77 62.96 -16.55
C HIS A 155 -52.74 64.26 -17.35
N LEU A 156 -53.71 65.14 -17.14
CA LEU A 156 -53.73 66.47 -17.74
C LEU A 156 -52.54 67.31 -17.29
N VAL A 157 -52.20 67.30 -16.00
CA VAL A 157 -50.97 67.93 -15.48
C VAL A 157 -49.73 67.36 -16.18
N ASP A 158 -49.56 66.03 -16.22
CA ASP A 158 -48.39 65.40 -16.87
C ASP A 158 -48.30 65.74 -18.37
N VAL A 159 -49.42 65.74 -19.10
CA VAL A 159 -49.45 66.07 -20.54
C VAL A 159 -49.11 67.53 -20.77
N THR A 160 -49.69 68.47 -20.00
CA THR A 160 -49.40 69.90 -20.13
C THR A 160 -47.93 70.19 -19.85
N PHE A 161 -47.41 69.70 -18.72
CA PHE A 161 -46.00 69.90 -18.38
C PHE A 161 -45.04 69.10 -19.26
N GLY A 162 -45.46 67.93 -19.78
CA GLY A 162 -44.72 67.16 -20.77
C GLY A 162 -44.59 67.90 -22.10
N LYS A 163 -45.66 68.55 -22.57
CA LYS A 163 -45.63 69.46 -23.73
C LYS A 163 -44.72 70.66 -23.47
N ALA A 164 -44.79 71.27 -22.28
CA ALA A 164 -43.90 72.36 -21.89
C ALA A 164 -42.42 71.93 -21.89
N CYS A 165 -42.09 70.72 -21.43
CA CYS A 165 -40.73 70.17 -21.48
C CYS A 165 -40.26 69.83 -22.90
N ALA A 166 -41.16 69.37 -23.78
CA ALA A 166 -40.82 69.00 -25.16
C ALA A 166 -40.34 70.21 -25.98
N VAL A 167 -40.93 71.40 -25.74
CA VAL A 167 -40.45 72.66 -26.34
C VAL A 167 -38.97 72.89 -26.03
N PHE A 168 -38.51 72.61 -24.80
CA PHE A 168 -37.11 72.74 -24.44
C PHE A 168 -36.20 71.70 -25.11
N LYS A 169 -36.66 70.45 -25.28
CA LYS A 169 -35.85 69.43 -25.99
C LYS A 169 -35.68 69.76 -27.47
N GLU A 170 -36.72 70.32 -28.10
CA GLU A 170 -36.66 70.78 -29.49
C GLU A 170 -35.85 72.10 -29.62
N GLU A 171 -35.98 73.05 -28.69
CA GLU A 171 -35.19 74.29 -28.69
C GLU A 171 -33.71 74.02 -28.39
N ALA A 172 -33.38 73.17 -27.42
CA ALA A 172 -32.00 72.77 -27.11
C ALA A 172 -31.36 71.92 -28.22
N GLN A 173 -32.15 71.10 -28.94
CA GLN A 173 -31.68 70.44 -30.16
C GLN A 173 -31.47 71.44 -31.31
N SER A 174 -32.34 72.45 -31.45
CA SER A 174 -32.17 73.50 -32.47
C SER A 174 -30.97 74.41 -32.21
N GLU A 175 -30.70 74.77 -30.95
CA GLU A 175 -29.50 75.52 -30.57
C GLU A 175 -28.24 74.64 -30.70
N GLY A 176 -28.34 73.34 -30.41
CA GLY A 176 -27.26 72.37 -30.66
C GLY A 176 -26.95 72.18 -32.16
N ASP A 177 -27.96 72.18 -33.02
CA ASP A 177 -27.84 72.07 -34.47
C ASP A 177 -27.37 73.39 -35.12
N GLU A 178 -27.72 74.56 -34.56
CA GLU A 178 -27.16 75.85 -34.96
C GLU A 178 -25.70 76.02 -34.51
N LEU A 179 -25.32 75.54 -33.31
CA LEU A 179 -23.93 75.53 -32.84
C LEU A 179 -23.05 74.52 -33.59
N ASN A 180 -23.60 73.42 -34.09
CA ASN A 180 -22.88 72.47 -34.96
C ASN A 180 -22.62 73.01 -36.38
N SER A 181 -23.19 74.17 -36.75
CA SER A 181 -23.00 74.84 -38.05
C SER A 181 -21.91 75.93 -38.05
N ILE A 182 -21.28 76.21 -36.90
CA ILE A 182 -20.13 77.09 -36.76
C ILE A 182 -18.95 76.28 -36.21
N THR A 183 -18.05 75.86 -37.11
CA THR A 183 -16.89 75.02 -36.83
C THR A 183 -15.80 75.66 -35.94
N ASP A 184 -15.18 74.79 -35.13
CA ASP A 184 -13.82 74.77 -34.57
C ASP A 184 -13.43 75.75 -33.43
N CYS A 185 -13.35 75.23 -32.19
CA CYS A 185 -12.12 75.24 -31.39
C CYS A 185 -12.20 74.43 -30.07
N THR A 186 -11.35 73.38 -30.01
CA THR A 186 -10.54 72.84 -28.89
C THR A 186 -11.09 72.63 -27.46
N ASP A 187 -10.97 71.38 -27.03
CA ASP A 187 -10.46 70.88 -25.74
C ASP A 187 -10.86 71.59 -24.45
N SER A 188 -11.62 70.90 -23.58
CA SER A 188 -11.07 70.18 -22.41
C SER A 188 -12.12 70.00 -21.32
N LEU A 189 -12.05 68.84 -20.68
CA LEU A 189 -12.69 68.54 -19.41
C LEU A 189 -12.34 69.60 -18.36
N GLU A 190 -13.34 70.33 -17.85
CA GLU A 190 -13.25 70.85 -16.49
C GLU A 190 -14.61 70.94 -15.80
N ARG A 191 -14.59 70.38 -14.59
CA ARG A 191 -15.69 70.26 -13.63
C ARG A 191 -16.09 71.63 -13.10
N CYS A 192 -17.38 71.75 -12.76
CA CYS A 192 -17.92 72.55 -11.68
C CYS A 192 -17.27 73.93 -11.46
N ARG A 193 -17.68 74.92 -12.26
CA ARG A 193 -17.82 76.31 -11.79
C ARG A 193 -19.13 76.89 -12.30
N PRO A 194 -19.78 77.76 -11.50
CA PRO A 194 -21.10 78.28 -11.80
C PRO A 194 -20.98 79.22 -13.00
N GLY A 195 -21.63 78.85 -14.11
CA GLY A 195 -21.90 79.77 -15.19
C GLY A 195 -22.93 80.80 -14.73
N SER A 196 -22.51 81.77 -13.93
CA SER A 196 -23.14 83.08 -13.99
C SER A 196 -22.90 83.64 -15.39
N GLU A 197 -23.96 84.14 -16.00
CA GLU A 197 -24.00 84.82 -17.31
C GLU A 197 -24.11 83.95 -18.56
N LYS A 198 -25.24 83.23 -18.68
CA LYS A 198 -26.06 83.30 -19.90
C LYS A 198 -27.52 83.56 -19.51
N LEU A 199 -27.75 84.76 -18.96
CA LEU A 199 -29.05 85.42 -19.00
C LEU A 199 -29.30 85.84 -20.45
N LEU A 200 -29.80 84.92 -21.29
CA LEU A 200 -30.55 85.34 -22.47
C LEU A 200 -31.98 85.61 -22.01
N LEU A 201 -32.18 86.88 -21.63
CA LEU A 201 -33.48 87.54 -21.63
C LEU A 201 -34.21 87.26 -22.96
N ARG A 202 -35.06 86.23 -23.01
CA ARG A 202 -36.17 86.20 -23.99
C ARG A 202 -37.36 86.89 -23.35
N ARG A 203 -37.33 88.22 -23.36
CA ARG A 203 -38.55 89.04 -23.28
C ARG A 203 -39.21 89.01 -24.65
N GLY A 204 -40.42 88.48 -24.69
CA GLY A 204 -41.39 88.78 -25.74
C GLY A 204 -41.18 88.00 -27.04
N LEU A 205 -41.88 86.89 -27.16
CA LEU A 205 -42.43 86.46 -28.45
C LEU A 205 -43.93 86.25 -28.23
N GLU A 206 -44.71 87.13 -28.85
CA GLU A 206 -46.17 87.13 -28.86
C GLU A 206 -46.69 85.93 -29.66
N THR A 207 -46.64 84.76 -29.05
CA THR A 207 -47.40 83.55 -29.41
C THR A 207 -47.51 82.72 -28.15
N GLU A 208 -48.74 82.41 -27.71
CA GLU A 208 -49.05 81.64 -26.50
C GLU A 208 -48.10 80.44 -26.32
N SER A 209 -47.18 80.54 -25.34
CA SER A 209 -46.20 79.49 -25.08
C SER A 209 -46.82 78.43 -24.16
N PRO A 210 -46.65 77.12 -24.44
CA PRO A 210 -47.07 76.04 -23.55
C PRO A 210 -46.51 76.13 -22.12
N ILE A 211 -45.44 76.91 -21.91
CA ILE A 211 -44.84 77.18 -20.60
C ILE A 211 -45.72 78.12 -19.77
N ASP A 212 -46.34 79.13 -20.39
CA ASP A 212 -47.23 80.07 -19.72
C ASP A 212 -48.50 79.36 -19.22
N ASP A 213 -49.00 78.39 -20.00
CA ASP A 213 -50.07 77.49 -19.59
C ASP A 213 -49.67 76.67 -18.36
N GLY A 214 -48.46 76.09 -18.36
CA GLY A 214 -47.90 75.38 -17.22
C GLY A 214 -47.85 76.25 -15.95
N ILE A 215 -47.44 77.52 -16.07
CA ILE A 215 -47.41 78.48 -14.96
C ILE A 215 -48.82 78.76 -14.43
N LEU A 216 -49.79 79.00 -15.31
CA LEU A 216 -51.18 79.24 -14.93
C LEU A 216 -51.80 78.01 -14.24
N PHE A 217 -51.48 76.80 -14.70
CA PHE A 217 -51.90 75.55 -14.08
C PHE A 217 -51.32 75.40 -12.68
N LEU A 218 -50.00 75.64 -12.51
CA LEU A 218 -49.33 75.56 -11.21
C LEU A 218 -49.91 76.58 -10.23
N ARG A 219 -50.07 77.84 -10.64
CA ARG A 219 -50.69 78.87 -9.78
C ARG A 219 -52.12 78.50 -9.39
N TYR A 220 -52.92 77.99 -10.33
CA TYR A 220 -54.27 77.56 -10.03
C TYR A 220 -54.28 76.38 -9.05
N LEU A 221 -53.39 75.39 -9.21
CA LEU A 221 -53.22 74.29 -8.24
C LEU A 221 -52.90 74.82 -6.85
N LEU A 222 -51.90 75.69 -6.73
CA LEU A 222 -51.45 76.25 -5.45
C LEU A 222 -52.56 77.07 -4.76
N GLN A 223 -53.38 77.81 -5.52
CA GLN A 223 -54.53 78.54 -4.98
C GLN A 223 -55.60 77.62 -4.36
N ASN A 224 -55.71 76.38 -4.82
CA ASN A 224 -56.74 75.44 -4.37
C ASN A 224 -56.28 74.54 -3.21
N VAL A 225 -55.03 74.63 -2.76
CA VAL A 225 -54.49 73.72 -1.72
C VAL A 225 -55.28 73.72 -0.40
N GLY A 226 -55.95 74.84 -0.09
CA GLY A 226 -56.69 75.02 1.16
C GLY A 226 -58.20 74.74 1.07
N THR A 227 -58.75 74.29 -0.06
CA THR A 227 -60.21 74.14 -0.21
C THR A 227 -60.76 72.94 0.55
N SER A 228 -60.05 71.81 0.51
CA SER A 228 -60.38 70.59 1.26
C SER A 228 -59.13 69.75 1.50
N LYS A 229 -59.24 68.74 2.37
CA LYS A 229 -58.12 67.81 2.61
C LYS A 229 -57.78 67.06 1.32
N GLU A 230 -58.80 66.53 0.63
CA GLU A 230 -58.65 65.78 -0.61
C GLU A 230 -58.00 66.59 -1.73
N MET A 231 -58.35 67.88 -1.85
CA MET A 231 -57.71 68.81 -2.78
C MET A 231 -56.26 69.10 -2.38
N GLY A 232 -56.00 69.31 -1.09
CA GLY A 232 -54.66 69.50 -0.56
C GLY A 232 -53.70 68.37 -0.97
N HIS A 233 -54.10 67.10 -0.86
CA HIS A 233 -53.23 65.99 -1.29
C HIS A 233 -53.03 65.98 -2.79
N PHE A 234 -54.09 66.18 -3.57
CA PHE A 234 -53.99 66.22 -5.04
C PHE A 234 -53.03 67.33 -5.51
N VAL A 235 -53.04 68.50 -4.86
CA VAL A 235 -52.11 69.59 -5.16
C VAL A 235 -50.67 69.18 -4.87
N ILE A 236 -50.39 68.55 -3.72
CA ILE A 236 -49.04 68.09 -3.39
C ILE A 236 -48.57 66.96 -4.31
N ASP A 237 -49.43 66.02 -4.67
CA ASP A 237 -49.14 64.95 -5.65
C ASP A 237 -48.80 65.53 -7.03
N SER A 238 -49.55 66.56 -7.45
CA SER A 238 -49.31 67.30 -8.69
C SER A 238 -47.98 68.03 -8.64
N VAL A 239 -47.68 68.74 -7.54
CA VAL A 239 -46.40 69.42 -7.34
C VAL A 239 -45.24 68.41 -7.35
N ALA A 240 -45.38 67.24 -6.73
CA ALA A 240 -44.36 66.19 -6.75
C ALA A 240 -44.06 65.72 -8.19
N LEU A 241 -45.10 65.49 -8.99
CA LEU A 241 -44.96 65.09 -10.39
C LEU A 241 -44.26 66.18 -11.23
N VAL A 242 -44.65 67.45 -11.04
CA VAL A 242 -44.08 68.59 -11.77
C VAL A 242 -42.61 68.80 -11.40
N THR A 243 -42.27 68.62 -10.12
CA THR A 243 -40.89 68.79 -9.61
C THR A 243 -39.90 67.78 -10.21
N GLN A 244 -40.37 66.66 -10.75
CA GLN A 244 -39.50 65.67 -11.44
C GLN A 244 -39.00 66.15 -12.81
N LYS A 245 -39.64 67.16 -13.41
CA LYS A 245 -39.36 67.66 -14.77
C LYS A 245 -38.32 68.77 -14.71
N SER A 246 -37.05 68.38 -14.74
CA SER A 246 -35.92 69.28 -14.46
C SER A 246 -35.78 70.45 -15.46
N GLU A 247 -36.23 70.27 -16.69
CA GLU A 247 -36.15 71.25 -17.79
C GLU A 247 -36.97 72.52 -17.50
N LEU A 248 -38.05 72.42 -16.71
CA LEU A 248 -38.92 73.56 -16.39
C LEU A 248 -38.24 74.64 -15.55
N PHE A 249 -37.18 74.28 -14.82
CA PHE A 249 -36.48 75.18 -13.91
C PHE A 249 -35.49 76.14 -14.61
N GLU A 250 -35.30 75.98 -15.92
CA GLU A 250 -34.57 76.94 -16.76
C GLU A 250 -35.33 78.27 -16.95
N TYR A 251 -36.67 78.24 -16.82
CA TYR A 251 -37.49 79.44 -16.95
C TYR A 251 -37.61 80.21 -15.63
N GLU A 252 -37.24 81.50 -15.65
CA GLU A 252 -37.11 82.33 -14.45
C GLU A 252 -38.43 82.48 -13.67
N GLU A 253 -39.57 82.65 -14.35
CA GLU A 253 -40.85 82.81 -13.66
C GLU A 253 -41.32 81.51 -12.99
N PHE A 254 -41.05 80.37 -13.62
CA PHE A 254 -41.35 79.06 -13.04
C PHE A 254 -40.50 78.79 -11.79
N ARG A 255 -39.20 79.09 -11.89
CA ARG A 255 -38.26 79.06 -10.77
C ARG A 255 -38.69 80.01 -9.64
N ARG A 256 -39.15 81.22 -9.97
CA ARG A 256 -39.66 82.19 -8.98
C ARG A 256 -40.83 81.61 -8.20
N ILE A 257 -41.85 81.07 -8.86
CA ILE A 257 -43.03 80.46 -8.21
C ILE A 257 -42.62 79.33 -7.28
N TYR A 258 -41.68 78.47 -7.70
CA TYR A 258 -41.15 77.43 -6.82
C TYR A 258 -40.42 78.01 -5.60
N SER A 259 -39.56 79.00 -5.81
CA SER A 259 -38.78 79.63 -4.74
C SER A 259 -39.62 80.39 -3.70
N THR A 260 -40.77 80.95 -4.09
CA THR A 260 -41.59 81.79 -3.20
C THR A 260 -42.89 81.11 -2.77
N GLU A 261 -43.66 80.53 -3.69
CA GLU A 261 -45.01 80.03 -3.41
C GLU A 261 -44.98 78.55 -3.00
N VAL A 262 -44.23 77.70 -3.71
CA VAL A 262 -44.12 76.27 -3.38
C VAL A 262 -43.33 76.06 -2.09
N MET A 263 -42.19 76.74 -1.91
CA MET A 263 -41.40 76.62 -0.68
C MET A 263 -42.16 77.10 0.57
N GLU A 264 -42.87 78.23 0.50
CA GLU A 264 -43.71 78.70 1.62
C GLU A 264 -44.89 77.76 1.90
N LEU A 265 -45.46 77.13 0.87
CA LEU A 265 -46.46 76.09 1.05
C LEU A 265 -45.89 74.88 1.81
N LEU A 266 -44.74 74.35 1.38
CA LEU A 266 -44.10 73.19 2.03
C LEU A 266 -43.76 73.49 3.49
N LYS A 267 -43.13 74.65 3.75
CA LYS A 267 -42.82 75.16 5.09
C LYS A 267 -44.07 75.31 5.95
N GLY A 268 -45.14 75.88 5.39
CA GLY A 268 -46.41 76.06 6.07
C GLY A 268 -47.13 74.75 6.41
N LEU A 269 -46.95 73.70 5.60
CA LEU A 269 -47.50 72.37 5.87
C LEU A 269 -46.75 71.63 6.98
N ILE A 270 -45.42 71.73 7.00
CA ILE A 270 -44.56 71.18 8.07
C ILE A 270 -44.89 71.84 9.41
N LYS A 271 -44.96 73.18 9.43
CA LYS A 271 -45.29 73.95 10.64
C LYS A 271 -46.64 73.56 11.28
N LYS A 272 -47.59 73.10 10.47
CA LYS A 272 -48.95 72.74 10.92
C LYS A 272 -49.08 71.26 11.32
N GLY A 273 -48.00 70.48 11.26
CA GLY A 273 -48.06 69.03 11.49
C GLY A 273 -48.99 68.29 10.51
N CYS A 274 -49.10 68.81 9.28
CA CYS A 274 -50.02 68.29 8.26
C CYS A 274 -49.24 67.66 7.10
N SER A 275 -47.97 67.29 7.30
CA SER A 275 -47.11 66.72 6.26
C SER A 275 -47.30 65.21 6.07
N SER A 276 -48.04 64.55 6.98
CA SER A 276 -48.29 63.10 7.11
C SER A 276 -49.03 62.41 5.95
N LYS A 277 -49.09 63.03 4.77
CA LYS A 277 -49.66 62.44 3.54
C LYS A 277 -48.65 62.37 2.41
N GLY A 278 -47.57 61.67 2.71
CA GLY A 278 -46.56 61.06 1.83
C GLY A 278 -45.69 62.00 0.99
N ASN A 279 -46.29 63.00 0.34
CA ASN A 279 -45.66 63.63 -0.80
C ASN A 279 -44.97 64.97 -0.49
N VAL A 280 -45.16 65.57 0.69
CA VAL A 280 -44.41 66.77 1.11
C VAL A 280 -42.92 66.45 1.22
N TYR A 281 -42.56 65.42 1.98
CA TYR A 281 -41.18 64.96 2.10
C TYR A 281 -40.61 64.44 0.77
N LYS A 282 -41.44 63.83 -0.09
CA LYS A 282 -41.05 63.42 -1.44
C LYS A 282 -40.72 64.60 -2.36
N VAL A 283 -41.52 65.67 -2.32
CA VAL A 283 -41.23 66.92 -3.06
C VAL A 283 -39.91 67.49 -2.58
N ILE A 284 -39.70 67.54 -1.27
CA ILE A 284 -38.46 68.06 -0.67
C ILE A 284 -37.26 67.19 -1.06
N SER A 285 -37.37 65.86 -0.98
CA SER A 285 -36.33 64.93 -1.43
C SER A 285 -35.96 65.15 -2.90
N ILE A 286 -36.92 65.29 -3.82
CA ILE A 286 -36.64 65.56 -5.23
C ILE A 286 -35.98 66.94 -5.43
N LEU A 287 -36.44 67.97 -4.71
CA LEU A 287 -35.83 69.32 -4.75
C LEU A 287 -34.39 69.29 -4.26
N VAL A 288 -34.14 68.54 -3.19
CA VAL A 288 -32.83 68.36 -2.57
C VAL A 288 -31.91 67.55 -3.50
N GLU A 289 -32.36 66.44 -4.07
CA GLU A 289 -31.53 65.58 -4.95
C GLU A 289 -31.20 66.22 -6.31
N ARG A 290 -32.18 66.87 -6.97
CA ARG A 290 -32.04 67.30 -8.37
C ARG A 290 -31.81 68.80 -8.55
N HIS A 291 -32.23 69.61 -7.58
CA HIS A 291 -32.36 71.07 -7.75
C HIS A 291 -31.77 71.90 -6.61
N ASN A 292 -30.95 71.29 -5.74
CA ASN A 292 -30.38 71.92 -4.55
C ASN A 292 -29.83 73.34 -4.78
N CYS A 293 -28.88 73.46 -5.72
CA CYS A 293 -28.22 74.74 -6.02
C CYS A 293 -29.19 75.82 -6.51
N LEU A 294 -30.36 75.43 -7.04
CA LEU A 294 -31.32 76.38 -7.57
C LEU A 294 -32.17 77.03 -6.49
N PHE A 295 -32.40 76.35 -5.37
CA PHE A 295 -33.36 76.72 -4.32
C PHE A 295 -32.74 76.77 -2.92
N GLU A 296 -31.45 77.08 -2.86
CA GLU A 296 -30.64 76.79 -1.69
C GLU A 296 -31.24 77.38 -0.38
N LYS A 297 -31.57 78.67 -0.43
CA LYS A 297 -32.18 79.40 0.69
C LYS A 297 -33.54 78.85 1.12
N GLY A 298 -34.40 78.50 0.16
CA GLY A 298 -35.75 77.98 0.46
C GLY A 298 -35.71 76.61 1.12
N ILE A 299 -34.81 75.75 0.65
CA ILE A 299 -34.54 74.45 1.27
C ILE A 299 -34.03 74.63 2.72
N HIS A 300 -33.17 75.62 2.97
CA HIS A 300 -32.66 75.90 4.33
C HIS A 300 -33.78 76.27 5.30
N GLU A 301 -34.66 77.18 4.88
CA GLU A 301 -35.78 77.62 5.71
C GLU A 301 -36.79 76.48 5.99
N VAL A 302 -36.94 75.54 5.06
CA VAL A 302 -37.76 74.34 5.24
C VAL A 302 -37.14 73.40 6.28
N PHE A 303 -35.83 73.14 6.20
CA PHE A 303 -35.11 72.32 7.19
C PHE A 303 -35.09 72.95 8.58
N ASP A 304 -34.90 74.28 8.68
CA ASP A 304 -34.99 74.99 9.96
C ASP A 304 -36.38 74.86 10.61
N GLU A 305 -37.45 74.90 9.80
CA GLU A 305 -38.81 74.74 10.30
C GLU A 305 -39.11 73.29 10.69
N MET A 306 -38.54 72.30 10.00
CA MET A 306 -38.58 70.89 10.42
C MET A 306 -37.92 70.71 11.80
N GLU A 307 -36.73 71.29 12.01
CA GLU A 307 -36.03 71.19 13.30
C GLU A 307 -36.87 71.76 14.46
N ARG A 308 -37.54 72.90 14.23
CA ARG A 308 -38.44 73.53 15.20
C ARG A 308 -39.68 72.70 15.48
N SER A 309 -40.26 72.09 14.44
CA SER A 309 -41.53 71.37 14.52
C SER A 309 -41.38 69.92 14.98
N TYR A 310 -40.16 69.37 15.00
CA TYR A 310 -39.87 67.97 15.34
C TYR A 310 -40.56 67.48 16.63
N GLY A 311 -40.54 68.29 17.70
CA GLY A 311 -41.17 67.92 18.99
C GLY A 311 -42.70 67.97 18.99
N LEU A 312 -43.33 68.35 17.87
CA LEU A 312 -44.77 68.49 17.70
C LEU A 312 -45.35 67.46 16.71
N PHE A 313 -44.52 66.61 16.10
CA PHE A 313 -44.96 65.58 15.16
C PHE A 313 -45.75 64.48 15.87
N ASP A 314 -46.83 64.02 15.24
CA ASP A 314 -47.53 62.81 15.65
C ASP A 314 -46.78 61.54 15.18
N ASP A 315 -47.23 60.36 15.63
CA ASP A 315 -46.53 59.09 15.34
C ASP A 315 -46.36 58.83 13.81
N LEU A 316 -47.36 59.18 13.00
CA LEU A 316 -47.34 58.98 11.55
C LEU A 316 -46.42 59.99 10.85
N GLU A 317 -46.45 61.25 11.28
CA GLU A 317 -45.57 62.30 10.79
C GLU A 317 -44.12 62.03 11.18
N MET A 318 -43.89 61.50 12.39
CA MET A 318 -42.57 61.08 12.85
C MET A 318 -42.04 59.92 12.01
N GLU A 319 -42.83 58.88 11.75
CA GLU A 319 -42.43 57.75 10.89
C GLU A 319 -42.00 58.22 9.48
N MET A 320 -42.81 59.05 8.84
CA MET A 320 -42.49 59.59 7.52
C MET A 320 -41.30 60.55 7.52
N PHE A 321 -41.16 61.38 8.55
CA PHE A 321 -40.02 62.27 8.72
C PHE A 321 -38.72 61.47 8.85
N LEU A 322 -38.74 60.41 9.65
CA LEU A 322 -37.62 59.52 9.88
C LEU A 322 -37.20 58.78 8.58
N ASP A 323 -38.16 58.26 7.82
CA ASP A 323 -37.92 57.66 6.50
C ASP A 323 -37.27 58.66 5.53
N PHE A 324 -37.86 59.86 5.44
CA PHE A 324 -37.30 60.97 4.65
C PHE A 324 -35.86 61.31 5.07
N PHE A 325 -35.64 61.56 6.36
CA PHE A 325 -34.34 61.97 6.89
C PHE A 325 -33.28 60.88 6.68
N GLY A 326 -33.64 59.60 6.80
CA GLY A 326 -32.77 58.46 6.55
C GLY A 326 -32.38 58.30 5.08
N SER A 327 -33.23 58.75 4.15
CA SER A 327 -32.98 58.70 2.70
C SER A 327 -32.08 59.84 2.18
N LEU A 328 -31.80 60.86 2.98
CA LEU A 328 -30.99 62.01 2.55
C LEU A 328 -29.49 61.64 2.44
N ASP A 329 -28.88 61.93 1.29
CA ASP A 329 -27.42 61.88 1.11
C ASP A 329 -26.78 63.21 1.54
N MET A 330 -26.32 63.28 2.79
CA MET A 330 -25.80 64.51 3.40
C MET A 330 -24.56 65.12 2.73
N LEU A 331 -23.82 64.37 1.90
CA LEU A 331 -22.54 64.82 1.35
C LEU A 331 -22.65 65.65 0.06
N VAL A 332 -23.87 65.84 -0.45
CA VAL A 332 -24.17 66.77 -1.57
C VAL A 332 -24.36 68.22 -1.07
N PHE A 333 -24.24 68.47 0.25
CA PHE A 333 -24.79 69.65 0.92
C PHE A 333 -23.80 70.34 1.88
N ASP A 334 -22.67 70.84 1.38
CA ASP A 334 -21.68 71.58 2.19
C ASP A 334 -22.27 72.80 2.95
N SER A 335 -23.39 73.38 2.49
CA SER A 335 -24.05 74.53 3.11
C SER A 335 -25.14 74.22 4.15
N TYR A 336 -25.53 72.95 4.32
CA TYR A 336 -26.64 72.53 5.21
C TYR A 336 -26.22 71.59 6.33
N SER A 337 -24.94 71.21 6.37
CA SER A 337 -24.41 70.22 7.32
C SER A 337 -24.67 70.57 8.79
N GLU A 338 -24.81 71.86 9.13
CA GLU A 338 -25.08 72.31 10.50
C GLU A 338 -26.51 72.01 10.95
N THR A 339 -27.53 72.43 10.20
CA THR A 339 -28.95 72.19 10.55
C THR A 339 -29.27 70.70 10.53
N ILE A 340 -28.82 69.96 9.51
CA ILE A 340 -29.03 68.51 9.42
C ILE A 340 -28.26 67.78 10.53
N GLY A 341 -27.04 68.25 10.86
CA GLY A 341 -26.28 67.74 12.00
C GLY A 341 -27.01 67.94 13.33
N ARG A 342 -27.57 69.13 13.59
CA ARG A 342 -28.38 69.39 14.80
C ARG A 342 -29.60 68.48 14.88
N MET A 343 -30.34 68.32 13.77
CA MET A 343 -31.47 67.38 13.71
C MET A 343 -31.05 65.94 13.98
N PHE A 344 -29.93 65.48 13.40
CA PHE A 344 -29.39 64.14 13.68
C PHE A 344 -29.12 63.93 15.18
N PHE A 345 -28.45 64.89 15.83
CA PHE A 345 -28.18 64.80 17.27
C PHE A 345 -29.46 64.89 18.12
N LYS A 346 -30.44 65.68 17.70
CA LYS A 346 -31.75 65.75 18.36
C LYS A 346 -32.51 64.41 18.28
N ILE A 347 -32.53 63.77 17.10
CA ILE A 347 -33.08 62.42 16.93
C ILE A 347 -32.35 61.41 17.82
N LEU A 348 -31.01 61.45 17.86
CA LEU A 348 -30.21 60.58 18.71
C LEU A 348 -30.46 60.82 20.20
N GLU A 349 -30.61 62.07 20.64
CA GLU A 349 -30.87 62.45 22.03
C GLU A 349 -32.28 62.05 22.49
N ASP A 350 -33.27 62.09 21.61
CA ASP A 350 -34.66 61.70 21.93
C ASP A 350 -34.91 60.19 21.77
N ALA A 351 -34.10 59.49 20.96
CA ALA A 351 -34.26 58.05 20.75
C ALA A 351 -33.97 57.23 22.02
N GLN A 352 -34.93 56.41 22.43
CA GLN A 352 -34.69 55.37 23.44
C GLN A 352 -33.96 54.19 22.80
N LEU A 353 -32.91 53.70 23.47
CA LEU A 353 -32.04 52.64 22.96
C LEU A 353 -32.18 51.33 23.76
N ASP A 354 -33.04 51.30 24.78
CA ASP A 354 -33.34 50.09 25.54
C ASP A 354 -34.38 49.21 24.84
N ARG A 355 -34.44 47.94 25.24
CA ARG A 355 -35.31 46.94 24.61
C ARG A 355 -36.80 47.17 24.84
N GLU A 356 -37.19 47.82 25.94
CA GLU A 356 -38.60 47.94 26.35
C GLU A 356 -39.29 49.17 25.71
N SER A 357 -38.53 50.22 25.43
CA SER A 357 -39.02 51.49 24.90
C SER A 357 -38.33 51.91 23.58
N GLY A 358 -37.50 51.03 23.01
CA GLY A 358 -36.70 51.30 21.83
C GLY A 358 -37.50 51.73 20.60
N SER A 359 -37.07 52.82 19.96
CA SER A 359 -37.67 53.30 18.70
C SER A 359 -36.92 52.73 17.50
N GLU A 360 -37.36 51.58 17.00
CA GLU A 360 -36.76 50.92 15.83
C GLU A 360 -36.64 51.87 14.62
N GLY A 361 -37.67 52.67 14.35
CA GLY A 361 -37.67 53.66 13.27
C GLY A 361 -36.58 54.72 13.41
N ALA A 362 -36.37 55.26 14.63
CA ALA A 362 -35.31 56.24 14.88
C ALA A 362 -33.92 55.61 14.76
N ILE A 363 -33.73 54.40 15.28
CA ILE A 363 -32.46 53.67 15.20
C ILE A 363 -32.10 53.36 13.73
N ASN A 364 -33.06 52.88 12.95
CA ASN A 364 -32.87 52.59 11.52
C ASN A 364 -32.56 53.85 10.69
N THR A 365 -33.17 54.98 11.06
CA THR A 365 -32.92 56.30 10.44
C THR A 365 -31.50 56.78 10.71
N LEU A 366 -31.07 56.74 11.98
CA LEU A 366 -29.70 57.08 12.37
C LEU A 366 -28.69 56.18 11.64
N ARG A 367 -28.97 54.87 11.55
CA ARG A 367 -28.14 53.91 10.83
C ARG A 367 -28.00 54.28 9.35
N SER A 368 -29.11 54.54 8.66
CA SER A 368 -29.13 54.85 7.22
C SER A 368 -28.39 56.16 6.94
N SER A 369 -28.62 57.19 7.78
CA SER A 369 -27.91 58.47 7.69
C SER A 369 -26.40 58.32 7.89
N LEU A 370 -25.96 57.54 8.89
CA LEU A 370 -24.53 57.28 9.12
C LEU A 370 -23.88 56.47 7.99
N ASN A 371 -24.57 55.48 7.42
CA ASN A 371 -24.08 54.71 6.28
C ASN A 371 -23.90 55.60 5.05
N ASN A 372 -24.88 56.45 4.72
CA ASN A 372 -24.77 57.42 3.64
C ASN A 372 -23.56 58.36 3.84
N GLN A 373 -23.34 58.83 5.08
CA GLN A 373 -22.16 59.64 5.42
C GLN A 373 -20.82 58.90 5.26
N LEU A 374 -20.77 57.60 5.52
CA LEU A 374 -19.57 56.78 5.28
C LEU A 374 -19.35 56.50 3.79
N GLU A 375 -20.40 56.17 3.05
CA GLU A 375 -20.35 55.79 1.62
C GLU A 375 -19.99 56.97 0.71
N ALA A 376 -20.59 58.14 0.88
CA ALA A 376 -20.32 59.27 0.00
C ALA A 376 -18.92 59.87 0.20
N ARG A 377 -18.17 59.49 1.25
CA ARG A 377 -16.73 59.80 1.40
C ARG A 377 -15.77 58.70 0.96
N GLY A 378 -16.23 57.44 0.89
CA GLY A 378 -15.46 56.36 0.26
C GLY A 378 -15.07 56.68 -1.19
N LYS A 379 -15.86 57.55 -1.86
CA LYS A 379 -15.62 58.03 -3.23
C LYS A 379 -14.61 59.18 -3.35
N ALA A 380 -14.16 59.82 -2.25
CA ALA A 380 -13.46 61.11 -2.33
C ALA A 380 -11.93 61.09 -2.12
N SER A 381 -11.34 60.33 -1.18
CA SER A 381 -9.85 60.26 -1.06
C SER A 381 -9.28 59.27 -0.03
N GLY A 382 -10.03 58.27 0.45
CA GLY A 382 -9.51 57.24 1.38
C GLY A 382 -9.03 57.72 2.77
N ARG A 383 -9.07 59.03 3.07
CA ARG A 383 -8.81 59.60 4.40
C ARG A 383 -10.00 60.48 4.81
N PHE A 384 -10.55 60.25 6.01
CA PHE A 384 -11.64 61.08 6.54
C PHE A 384 -11.19 62.53 6.75
N HIS A 385 -11.85 63.51 6.11
CA HIS A 385 -11.61 64.94 6.40
C HIS A 385 -12.03 65.32 7.83
N SER A 386 -11.37 66.31 8.42
CA SER A 386 -11.55 66.79 9.81
C SER A 386 -13.02 66.94 10.27
N PRO A 387 -13.95 67.50 9.47
CA PRO A 387 -15.35 67.65 9.89
C PRO A 387 -16.08 66.33 10.18
N THR A 388 -15.78 65.24 9.47
CA THR A 388 -16.40 63.93 9.74
C THR A 388 -15.81 63.30 10.99
N LYS A 389 -14.51 63.50 11.25
CA LYS A 389 -13.91 63.06 12.52
C LYS A 389 -14.56 63.78 13.71
N ALA A 390 -14.84 65.08 13.58
CA ALA A 390 -15.55 65.85 14.60
C ALA A 390 -17.01 65.39 14.77
N PHE A 391 -17.74 65.15 13.68
CA PHE A 391 -19.12 64.63 13.72
C PHE A 391 -19.20 63.25 14.38
N PHE A 392 -18.39 62.29 13.91
CA PHE A 392 -18.34 60.94 14.51
C PHE A 392 -17.80 60.98 15.94
N GLY A 393 -16.91 61.91 16.28
CA GLY A 393 -16.48 62.15 17.67
C GLY A 393 -17.66 62.51 18.57
N LYS A 394 -18.42 63.55 18.21
CA LYS A 394 -19.62 63.95 18.96
C LYS A 394 -20.70 62.86 18.98
N PHE A 395 -20.93 62.17 17.86
CA PHE A 395 -21.84 61.03 17.79
C PHE A 395 -21.45 59.93 18.77
N SER A 396 -20.17 59.58 18.79
CA SER A 396 -19.64 58.54 19.66
C SER A 396 -19.73 58.94 21.13
N GLU A 397 -19.41 60.19 21.48
CA GLU A 397 -19.60 60.68 22.85
C GLU A 397 -21.04 60.53 23.34
N VAL A 398 -22.02 60.94 22.52
CA VAL A 398 -23.45 60.85 22.85
C VAL A 398 -23.91 59.39 22.91
N LEU A 399 -23.53 58.57 21.92
CA LEU A 399 -23.89 57.16 21.87
C LEU A 399 -23.32 56.37 23.06
N TYR A 400 -22.05 56.61 23.40
CA TYR A 400 -21.39 55.98 24.55
C TYR A 400 -22.09 56.35 25.86
N ALA A 401 -22.38 57.64 26.07
CA ALA A 401 -23.08 58.11 27.26
C ALA A 401 -24.45 57.41 27.41
N LYS A 402 -25.22 57.29 26.33
CA LYS A 402 -26.51 56.60 26.33
C LYS A 402 -26.40 55.11 26.62
N LEU A 403 -25.46 54.42 25.97
CA LEU A 403 -25.33 52.96 26.09
C LEU A 403 -24.66 52.50 27.39
N SER A 404 -23.78 53.32 27.98
CA SER A 404 -23.00 52.95 29.17
C SER A 404 -23.84 52.58 30.41
N GLY A 405 -25.10 53.03 30.47
CA GLY A 405 -26.04 52.73 31.56
C GLY A 405 -27.13 51.71 31.23
N ILE A 406 -27.16 51.15 30.00
CA ILE A 406 -28.21 50.24 29.54
C ILE A 406 -27.74 48.79 29.71
N VAL A 407 -28.56 47.96 30.36
CA VAL A 407 -28.26 46.53 30.58
C VAL A 407 -28.85 45.64 29.48
N SER A 408 -29.96 46.06 28.85
CA SER A 408 -30.65 45.33 27.79
C SER A 408 -30.99 46.27 26.62
N PRO A 409 -30.05 46.49 25.69
CA PRO A 409 -30.27 47.36 24.54
C PRO A 409 -31.27 46.77 23.53
N HIS A 410 -31.91 47.63 22.73
CA HIS A 410 -32.73 47.20 21.60
C HIS A 410 -31.84 46.54 20.52
N PRO A 411 -32.26 45.42 19.88
CA PRO A 411 -31.43 44.71 18.91
C PRO A 411 -30.90 45.58 17.76
N SER A 412 -31.71 46.49 17.24
CA SER A 412 -31.30 47.39 16.14
C SER A 412 -30.11 48.32 16.49
N VAL A 413 -29.80 48.50 17.78
CA VAL A 413 -28.64 49.31 18.23
C VAL A 413 -27.31 48.65 17.87
N GLU A 414 -27.28 47.33 17.71
CA GLU A 414 -26.11 46.57 17.29
C GLU A 414 -25.52 47.12 15.97
N ALA A 415 -26.37 47.50 15.02
CA ALA A 415 -25.94 48.08 13.74
C ALA A 415 -25.33 49.49 13.88
N LEU A 416 -25.75 50.28 14.88
CA LEU A 416 -25.12 51.57 15.17
C LEU A 416 -23.73 51.37 15.75
N LEU A 417 -23.56 50.36 16.62
CA LEU A 417 -22.25 50.00 17.18
C LEU A 417 -21.31 49.51 16.07
N GLU A 418 -21.78 48.69 15.13
CA GLU A 418 -21.01 48.20 13.98
C GLU A 418 -20.43 49.35 13.16
N ILE A 419 -21.24 50.37 12.87
CA ILE A 419 -20.83 51.59 12.15
C ILE A 419 -19.72 52.35 12.90
N VAL A 420 -19.84 52.49 14.23
CA VAL A 420 -18.83 53.17 15.06
C VAL A 420 -17.51 52.41 15.09
N LEU A 421 -17.58 51.09 15.29
CA LEU A 421 -16.39 50.22 15.29
C LEU A 421 -15.67 50.30 13.94
N ARG A 422 -16.42 50.19 12.82
CA ARG A 422 -15.87 50.30 11.47
C ARG A 422 -15.24 51.66 11.21
N PHE A 423 -15.88 52.75 11.64
CA PHE A 423 -15.33 54.10 11.49
C PHE A 423 -13.98 54.25 12.22
N TYR A 424 -13.91 53.84 13.49
CA TYR A 424 -12.69 54.02 14.27
C TYR A 424 -11.55 53.11 13.84
N ALA A 425 -11.85 51.89 13.40
CA ALA A 425 -10.91 50.98 12.75
C ALA A 425 -10.26 51.62 11.50
N ILE A 426 -11.07 52.16 10.59
CA ILE A 426 -10.56 52.84 9.38
C ILE A 426 -9.81 54.14 9.74
N SER A 427 -10.26 54.86 10.77
CA SER A 427 -9.64 56.12 11.19
C SER A 427 -8.28 55.95 11.88
N GLY A 428 -7.98 54.75 12.37
CA GLY A 428 -6.79 54.42 13.14
C GLY A 428 -6.81 54.89 14.60
N ASN A 429 -7.97 55.21 15.19
CA ASN A 429 -8.08 55.60 16.59
C ASN A 429 -8.31 54.39 17.51
N LYS A 430 -7.20 53.80 17.97
CA LYS A 430 -7.21 52.57 18.78
C LYS A 430 -7.98 52.76 20.10
N GLU A 431 -7.69 53.80 20.87
CA GLU A 431 -8.27 53.99 22.21
C GLU A 431 -9.80 54.06 22.19
N THR A 432 -10.37 54.83 21.25
CA THR A 432 -11.83 54.97 21.13
C THR A 432 -12.46 53.69 20.60
N LEU A 433 -11.83 53.03 19.64
CA LEU A 433 -12.31 51.74 19.13
C LEU A 433 -12.41 50.70 20.26
N GLU A 434 -11.34 50.56 21.04
CA GLU A 434 -11.25 49.63 22.15
C GLU A 434 -12.30 49.92 23.23
N MET A 435 -12.51 51.19 23.54
CA MET A 435 -13.56 51.63 24.47
C MET A 435 -14.97 51.18 24.04
N PHE A 436 -15.30 51.29 22.75
CA PHE A 436 -16.59 50.84 22.21
C PHE A 436 -16.71 49.32 22.12
N MET A 437 -15.61 48.61 21.87
CA MET A 437 -15.60 47.14 21.92
C MET A 437 -15.87 46.62 23.34
N VAL A 438 -15.28 47.26 24.36
CA VAL A 438 -15.57 46.95 25.78
C VAL A 438 -17.04 47.20 26.10
N LEU A 439 -17.58 48.33 25.63
CA LEU A 439 -19.00 48.65 25.81
C LEU A 439 -19.89 47.61 25.13
N GLY A 440 -19.58 47.21 23.90
CA GLY A 440 -20.28 46.15 23.16
C GLY A 440 -20.29 44.80 23.89
N CYS A 441 -19.15 44.40 24.48
CA CYS A 441 -19.08 43.21 25.33
C CYS A 441 -20.01 43.33 26.56
N LYS A 442 -20.04 44.50 27.23
CA LYS A 442 -20.89 44.71 28.43
C LYS A 442 -22.38 44.62 28.15
N ILE A 443 -22.82 45.08 26.98
CA ILE A 443 -24.24 45.13 26.60
C ILE A 443 -24.70 43.89 25.81
N GLY A 444 -23.82 42.90 25.59
CA GLY A 444 -24.17 41.61 25.01
C GLY A 444 -24.09 41.51 23.47
N PHE A 445 -23.63 42.55 22.77
CA PHE A 445 -23.46 42.55 21.30
C PHE A 445 -22.14 41.91 20.86
N THR A 446 -21.95 40.66 21.28
CA THR A 446 -20.70 39.91 21.09
C THR A 446 -20.37 39.68 19.61
N GLY A 447 -21.37 39.39 18.77
CA GLY A 447 -21.17 39.14 17.33
C GLY A 447 -20.53 40.31 16.59
N VAL A 448 -21.09 41.52 16.74
CA VAL A 448 -20.52 42.74 16.14
C VAL A 448 -19.14 43.09 16.70
N VAL A 449 -18.91 42.88 18.00
CA VAL A 449 -17.58 43.12 18.59
C VAL A 449 -16.53 42.15 18.04
N CYS A 450 -16.88 40.87 17.84
CA CYS A 450 -15.97 39.90 17.23
C CYS A 450 -15.68 40.24 15.76
N ARG A 451 -16.70 40.58 14.96
CA ARG A 451 -16.50 41.04 13.56
C ARG A 451 -15.66 42.31 13.50
N GLY A 452 -15.93 43.28 14.37
CA GLY A 452 -15.15 44.52 14.49
C GLY A 452 -13.68 44.27 14.83
N ALA A 453 -13.38 43.28 15.70
CA ALA A 453 -12.00 42.89 16.02
C ALA A 453 -11.24 42.37 14.79
N ILE A 454 -11.90 41.60 13.93
CA ILE A 454 -11.34 41.06 12.69
C ILE A 454 -11.14 42.19 11.68
N GLU A 455 -12.19 42.97 11.40
CA GLU A 455 -12.13 44.04 10.41
C GLU A 455 -11.04 45.05 10.76
N ASN A 456 -10.84 45.33 12.05
CA ASN A 456 -9.78 46.22 12.52
C ASN A 456 -8.36 45.77 12.10
N ARG A 457 -8.14 44.47 12.01
CA ARG A 457 -6.85 43.93 11.56
C ARG A 457 -6.57 44.28 10.09
N LYS A 458 -7.61 44.34 9.24
CA LYS A 458 -7.46 44.84 7.84
C LYS A 458 -6.90 46.26 7.81
N TYR A 459 -7.02 47.01 8.91
CA TYR A 459 -6.56 48.39 9.09
C TYR A 459 -5.37 48.54 10.09
N ILE A 460 -4.62 47.46 10.36
CA ILE A 460 -3.35 47.42 11.13
C ILE A 460 -3.50 47.58 12.66
N GLN A 461 -4.67 47.27 13.24
CA GLN A 461 -4.84 47.23 14.70
C GLN A 461 -5.46 45.90 15.15
N ASP A 462 -4.89 45.27 16.18
CA ASP A 462 -5.38 43.99 16.74
C ASP A 462 -6.12 44.23 18.06
N SER A 463 -7.42 43.97 18.07
CA SER A 463 -8.32 44.21 19.21
C SER A 463 -8.92 42.93 19.80
N TRP A 464 -8.45 41.76 19.38
CA TRP A 464 -8.96 40.49 19.88
C TRP A 464 -8.75 40.28 21.39
N HIS A 465 -7.73 40.90 21.96
CA HIS A 465 -7.49 40.89 23.41
C HIS A 465 -8.68 41.44 24.21
N ILE A 466 -9.48 42.36 23.65
CA ILE A 466 -10.70 42.89 24.30
C ILE A 466 -11.80 41.84 24.31
N VAL A 467 -12.03 41.20 23.17
CA VAL A 467 -13.03 40.13 23.06
C VAL A 467 -12.71 39.02 24.06
N LEU A 468 -11.45 38.58 24.08
CA LEU A 468 -11.01 37.49 24.95
C LEU A 468 -11.04 37.88 26.44
N ASN A 469 -10.75 39.13 26.80
CA ASN A 469 -10.75 39.57 28.20
C ASN A 469 -12.14 39.91 28.75
N TYR A 470 -13.03 40.51 27.95
CA TYR A 470 -14.30 41.05 28.42
C TYR A 470 -15.52 40.19 28.09
N CYS A 471 -15.41 39.30 27.10
CA CYS A 471 -16.51 38.43 26.69
C CYS A 471 -16.35 36.97 27.18
N LYS A 472 -15.47 36.69 28.16
CA LYS A 472 -15.27 35.34 28.77
C LYS A 472 -16.56 34.73 29.35
N GLY A 473 -17.49 35.54 29.87
CA GLY A 473 -18.79 35.07 30.37
C GLY A 473 -19.82 34.74 29.27
N HIS A 474 -19.52 35.10 28.02
CA HIS A 474 -20.40 34.98 26.86
C HIS A 474 -19.82 34.07 25.77
N LEU A 475 -19.03 33.07 26.16
CA LEU A 475 -18.40 32.14 25.22
C LEU A 475 -19.42 31.46 24.29
N GLY A 476 -20.61 31.13 24.79
CA GLY A 476 -21.70 30.59 23.95
C GLY A 476 -22.06 31.49 22.77
N SER A 477 -22.21 32.79 23.00
CA SER A 477 -22.52 33.78 21.96
C SER A 477 -21.34 34.04 21.01
N ILE A 478 -20.10 33.96 21.52
CA ILE A 478 -18.90 33.97 20.68
C ILE A 478 -18.93 32.77 19.74
N MET A 479 -19.20 31.57 20.27
CA MET A 479 -19.23 30.34 19.47
C MET A 479 -20.34 30.36 18.41
N GLU A 480 -21.53 30.86 18.74
CA GLU A 480 -22.61 31.08 17.76
C GLU A 480 -22.16 31.99 16.62
N SER A 481 -21.42 33.06 16.94
CA SER A 481 -20.90 34.00 15.95
C SER A 481 -19.79 33.40 15.07
N VAL A 482 -18.92 32.57 15.65
CA VAL A 482 -17.84 31.86 14.94
C VAL A 482 -18.37 30.96 13.82
N SER A 483 -19.60 30.44 13.93
CA SER A 483 -20.22 29.64 12.87
C SER A 483 -20.40 30.39 11.54
N GLY A 484 -20.44 31.73 11.57
CA GLY A 484 -20.52 32.58 10.40
C GLY A 484 -19.18 33.11 9.89
N PHE A 485 -18.06 32.70 10.50
CA PHE A 485 -16.73 33.21 10.15
C PHE A 485 -16.11 32.46 8.98
N ASP A 486 -15.39 33.20 8.13
CA ASP A 486 -14.52 32.62 7.12
C ASP A 486 -13.19 32.07 7.73
N ALA A 487 -12.40 31.37 6.92
CA ALA A 487 -11.14 30.77 7.39
C ALA A 487 -10.11 31.83 7.85
N GLU A 488 -10.07 33.01 7.23
CA GLU A 488 -9.14 34.08 7.62
C GLU A 488 -9.52 34.65 9.00
N GLU A 489 -10.82 34.81 9.22
CA GLU A 489 -11.42 35.23 10.48
C GLU A 489 -11.12 34.25 11.63
N ILE A 490 -11.23 32.95 11.36
CA ILE A 490 -10.90 31.88 12.32
C ILE A 490 -9.39 31.85 12.64
N PHE A 491 -8.53 31.97 11.63
CA PHE A 491 -7.08 32.04 11.81
C PHE A 491 -6.68 33.27 12.68
N PHE A 492 -7.36 34.41 12.43
CA PHE A 492 -7.55 35.58 13.31
C PHE A 492 -7.66 35.26 14.79
N LEU A 493 -8.82 34.69 15.10
CA LEU A 493 -9.24 34.35 16.45
C LEU A 493 -8.22 33.46 17.16
N ILE A 494 -7.75 32.39 16.50
CA ILE A 494 -6.82 31.45 17.12
C ILE A 494 -5.48 32.11 17.42
N LYS A 495 -4.95 32.94 16.50
CA LYS A 495 -3.70 33.68 16.72
C LYS A 495 -3.77 34.58 17.95
N ALA A 496 -4.92 35.20 18.20
CA ALA A 496 -5.09 36.07 19.35
C ALA A 496 -5.09 35.30 20.68
N ILE A 497 -5.65 34.10 20.70
CA ILE A 497 -5.63 33.20 21.87
C ILE A 497 -4.20 32.80 22.20
N GLU A 498 -3.37 32.52 21.19
CA GLU A 498 -1.97 32.17 21.39
C GLU A 498 -1.14 33.31 22.03
N ASN A 499 -1.54 34.56 21.80
CA ASN A 499 -0.86 35.75 22.31
C ASN A 499 -1.42 36.24 23.66
N LEU A 500 -2.38 35.53 24.27
CA LEU A 500 -2.88 35.87 25.60
C LEU A 500 -1.77 35.70 26.65
N GLU A 501 -1.36 36.80 27.27
CA GLU A 501 -0.40 36.77 28.37
C GLU A 501 -0.90 35.90 29.55
N PRO A 502 -0.01 35.20 30.26
CA PRO A 502 -0.37 34.33 31.39
C PRO A 502 -0.98 35.08 32.58
N ALA A 503 -0.91 36.41 32.61
CA ALA A 503 -1.58 37.25 33.61
C ALA A 503 -3.10 37.40 33.38
N ASN A 504 -3.63 36.91 32.25
CA ASN A 504 -5.06 36.99 31.92
C ASN A 504 -5.89 35.92 32.63
N ALA A 505 -7.18 36.21 32.84
CA ALA A 505 -8.14 35.42 33.61
C ALA A 505 -8.49 34.02 33.05
N TRP A 506 -7.85 33.56 31.96
CA TRP A 506 -8.12 32.28 31.31
C TRP A 506 -7.23 31.18 31.89
N SER A 507 -7.84 30.15 32.47
CA SER A 507 -7.10 28.97 32.88
C SER A 507 -6.64 28.17 31.65
N SER A 508 -5.63 27.31 31.83
CA SER A 508 -5.18 26.37 30.80
C SER A 508 -6.34 25.54 30.24
N LYS A 509 -7.23 25.08 31.13
CA LYS A 509 -8.46 24.38 30.77
C LYS A 509 -9.42 25.23 29.92
N ASP A 510 -9.66 26.49 30.29
CA ASP A 510 -10.56 27.38 29.54
C ASP A 510 -10.09 27.57 28.09
N LYS A 511 -8.77 27.66 27.88
CA LYS A 511 -8.19 27.78 26.53
C LYS A 511 -8.39 26.51 25.70
N VAL A 512 -8.17 25.33 26.30
CA VAL A 512 -8.37 24.04 25.63
C VAL A 512 -9.84 23.83 25.28
N ASP A 513 -10.77 24.13 26.21
CA ASP A 513 -12.21 24.00 25.98
C ASP A 513 -12.69 24.92 24.85
N PHE A 514 -12.14 26.13 24.78
CA PHE A 514 -12.44 27.05 23.70
C PHE A 514 -11.88 26.57 22.35
N LEU A 515 -10.62 26.13 22.30
CA LEU A 515 -10.00 25.60 21.07
C LEU A 515 -10.75 24.36 20.55
N LEU A 516 -11.20 23.48 21.44
CA LEU A 516 -12.06 22.34 21.10
C LEU A 516 -13.41 22.80 20.54
N SER A 517 -14.02 23.83 21.14
CA SER A 517 -15.28 24.39 20.65
C SER A 517 -15.11 25.00 19.25
N VAL A 518 -13.99 25.70 19.00
CA VAL A 518 -13.67 26.25 17.67
C VAL A 518 -13.47 25.12 16.66
N PHE A 519 -12.74 24.06 17.02
CA PHE A 519 -12.58 22.89 16.16
C PHE A 519 -13.93 22.25 15.80
N ASN A 520 -14.83 22.05 16.77
CA ASN A 520 -16.13 21.41 16.54
C ASN A 520 -17.06 22.20 15.61
N ILE A 521 -16.97 23.53 15.61
CA ILE A 521 -17.77 24.39 14.73
C ILE A 521 -17.14 24.49 13.34
N THR A 522 -15.82 24.61 13.27
CA THR A 522 -15.12 24.90 12.02
C THR A 522 -14.83 23.65 11.20
N LYS A 523 -14.58 22.50 11.86
CA LYS A 523 -14.20 21.21 11.27
C LYS A 523 -13.46 21.37 9.93
N PRO A 524 -12.23 21.93 9.95
CA PRO A 524 -11.58 22.47 8.75
C PRO A 524 -11.43 21.41 7.65
N VAL A 525 -12.17 21.56 6.55
CA VAL A 525 -12.14 20.60 5.42
C VAL A 525 -10.86 20.81 4.59
N VAL A 526 -10.19 19.71 4.22
CA VAL A 526 -8.84 19.60 3.62
C VAL A 526 -8.79 20.03 2.14
N VAL A 527 -9.41 21.15 1.78
CA VAL A 527 -9.36 21.69 0.40
C VAL A 527 -8.45 22.91 0.31
N GLU A 528 -8.29 23.67 1.40
CA GLU A 528 -7.57 24.95 1.40
C GLU A 528 -6.36 24.95 2.36
N PRO A 529 -5.18 25.48 1.95
CA PRO A 529 -3.99 25.54 2.81
C PRO A 529 -4.20 26.29 4.13
N LEU A 530 -5.09 27.28 4.15
CA LEU A 530 -5.42 28.04 5.36
C LEU A 530 -6.14 27.18 6.40
N ASN A 531 -7.01 26.26 5.98
CA ASN A 531 -7.69 25.31 6.86
C ASN A 531 -6.71 24.33 7.52
N VAL A 532 -5.70 23.88 6.77
CA VAL A 532 -4.60 23.07 7.33
C VAL A 532 -3.82 23.86 8.38
N LYS A 533 -3.55 25.15 8.12
CA LYS A 533 -2.86 26.02 9.07
C LYS A 533 -3.69 26.29 10.33
N ILE A 534 -4.99 26.48 10.20
CA ILE A 534 -5.94 26.62 11.31
C ILE A 534 -5.90 25.37 12.20
N PHE A 535 -5.99 24.19 11.60
CA PHE A 535 -5.90 22.92 12.31
C PHE A 535 -4.56 22.77 13.06
N GLU A 536 -3.44 23.08 12.41
CA GLU A 536 -2.10 23.08 13.02
C GLU A 536 -2.05 24.04 14.24
N MET A 537 -2.64 25.23 14.14
CA MET A 537 -2.65 26.22 15.21
C MET A 537 -3.50 25.78 16.41
N ILE A 538 -4.68 25.22 16.18
CA ILE A 538 -5.54 24.68 17.25
C ILE A 538 -4.76 23.63 18.05
N LEU A 539 -4.23 22.61 17.36
CA LEU A 539 -3.49 21.53 17.99
C LEU A 539 -2.18 22.01 18.66
N SER A 540 -1.47 22.97 18.03
CA SER A 540 -0.27 23.60 18.62
C SER A 540 -0.58 24.43 19.86
N GLY A 541 -1.77 25.04 19.92
CA GLY A 541 -2.28 25.75 21.09
C GLY A 541 -2.51 24.79 22.25
N ILE A 542 -3.20 23.68 22.01
CA ILE A 542 -3.44 22.64 23.03
C ILE A 542 -2.13 22.01 23.50
N LEU A 543 -1.18 21.77 22.59
CA LEU A 543 0.16 21.24 22.91
C LEU A 543 1.00 22.18 23.79
N ARG A 544 0.77 23.49 23.73
CA ARG A 544 1.43 24.45 24.64
C ARG A 544 0.90 24.36 26.06
N GLU A 545 -0.39 24.06 26.21
CA GLU A 545 -1.09 23.96 27.49
C GLU A 545 -0.91 22.57 28.16
N SER A 546 -0.37 21.58 27.43
CA SER A 546 -0.22 20.20 27.92
C SER A 546 0.74 20.01 29.11
N SER A 547 1.60 20.98 29.42
CA SER A 547 2.56 20.88 30.53
C SER A 547 1.97 21.21 31.91
N SER A 548 0.80 21.86 31.95
CA SER A 548 0.24 22.48 33.16
C SER A 548 -0.92 21.72 33.78
N ASP A 549 -1.46 20.69 33.13
CA ASP A 549 -2.66 19.99 33.59
C ASP A 549 -2.45 18.46 33.71
N GLU A 550 -3.24 17.81 34.57
CA GLU A 550 -3.28 16.36 34.84
C GLU A 550 -3.71 15.47 33.63
N GLY A 551 -3.33 15.83 32.40
CA GLY A 551 -3.55 15.05 31.18
C GLY A 551 -4.83 15.38 30.38
N TYR A 552 -5.66 16.33 30.82
CA TYR A 552 -6.86 16.79 30.10
C TYR A 552 -6.54 17.35 28.71
N SER A 553 -5.55 18.24 28.59
CA SER A 553 -5.12 18.80 27.30
C SER A 553 -4.69 17.71 26.32
N ILE A 554 -4.08 16.64 26.83
CA ILE A 554 -3.60 15.51 26.01
C ILE A 554 -4.78 14.68 25.52
N ARG A 555 -5.76 14.39 26.39
CA ARG A 555 -7.03 13.75 26.03
C ARG A 555 -7.75 14.50 24.92
N ILE A 556 -7.90 15.81 25.07
CA ILE A 556 -8.57 16.64 24.08
C ILE A 556 -7.79 16.69 22.76
N PHE A 557 -6.45 16.81 22.82
CA PHE A 557 -5.60 16.74 21.63
C PHE A 557 -5.80 15.43 20.87
N CYS A 558 -5.72 14.28 21.57
CA CYS A 558 -5.91 12.96 20.99
C CYS A 558 -7.32 12.79 20.41
N PHE A 559 -8.35 13.26 21.13
CA PHE A 559 -9.75 13.22 20.68
C PHE A 559 -9.96 14.02 19.39
N ILE A 560 -9.51 15.28 19.34
CA ILE A 560 -9.63 16.13 18.15
C ILE A 560 -8.95 15.46 16.95
N LEU A 561 -7.76 14.90 17.18
CA LEU A 561 -6.96 14.32 16.12
C LEU A 561 -7.63 13.05 15.55
N VAL A 562 -8.15 12.16 16.40
CA VAL A 562 -8.90 10.98 15.97
C VAL A 562 -10.24 11.34 15.30
N ASP A 563 -10.99 12.30 15.85
CA ASP A 563 -12.26 12.77 15.25
C ASP A 563 -12.03 13.39 13.87
N TYR A 564 -10.94 14.15 13.71
CA TYR A 564 -10.58 14.77 12.45
C TYR A 564 -10.27 13.73 11.38
N VAL A 565 -9.38 12.78 11.69
CA VAL A 565 -8.95 11.74 10.74
C VAL A 565 -10.12 10.80 10.40
N GLY A 566 -11.01 10.50 11.34
CA GLY A 566 -12.21 9.68 11.10
C GLY A 566 -13.21 10.28 10.10
N GLN A 567 -13.11 11.58 9.80
CA GLN A 567 -13.98 12.29 8.86
C GLN A 567 -13.33 12.53 7.49
N LEU A 568 -12.05 12.18 7.32
CA LEU A 568 -11.28 12.38 6.10
C LEU A 568 -11.28 11.10 5.24
N GLU A 569 -11.67 11.21 3.97
CA GLU A 569 -11.58 10.10 3.01
C GLU A 569 -10.14 9.83 2.55
N ALA A 570 -9.28 10.86 2.51
CA ALA A 570 -7.86 10.77 2.22
C ALA A 570 -7.09 11.95 2.85
N LEU A 571 -5.86 11.73 3.31
CA LEU A 571 -4.98 12.80 3.79
C LEU A 571 -4.11 13.33 2.65
N THR A 572 -4.04 14.65 2.48
CA THR A 572 -2.99 15.27 1.65
C THR A 572 -1.67 15.27 2.42
N SER A 573 -0.54 15.20 1.71
CA SER A 573 0.81 15.19 2.32
C SER A 573 1.04 16.35 3.32
N ASP A 574 0.47 17.53 3.06
CA ASP A 574 0.56 18.68 3.97
C ASP A 574 -0.15 18.43 5.31
N VAL A 575 -1.32 17.77 5.30
CA VAL A 575 -2.06 17.43 6.53
C VAL A 575 -1.39 16.27 7.26
N GLU A 576 -0.89 15.26 6.55
CA GLU A 576 -0.08 14.18 7.14
C GLU A 576 1.10 14.77 7.94
N SER A 577 1.83 15.71 7.32
CA SER A 577 2.98 16.37 7.94
C SER A 577 2.61 17.07 9.24
N VAL A 578 1.52 17.86 9.23
CA VAL A 578 1.03 18.55 10.43
C VAL A 578 0.67 17.57 11.54
N ILE A 579 -0.11 16.52 11.22
CA ILE A 579 -0.57 15.53 12.19
C ILE A 579 0.62 14.84 12.87
N PHE A 580 1.53 14.27 12.07
CA PHE A 580 2.64 13.49 12.62
C PHE A 580 3.68 14.36 13.32
N ILE A 581 3.97 15.57 12.86
CA ILE A 581 4.87 16.51 13.56
C ILE A 581 4.29 16.89 14.93
N LEU A 582 2.99 17.17 15.02
CA LEU A 582 2.37 17.55 16.29
C LEU A 582 2.23 16.37 17.25
N LEU A 583 1.91 15.17 16.75
CA LEU A 583 1.97 13.93 17.54
C LEU A 583 3.36 13.69 18.10
N GLN A 584 4.41 13.83 17.27
CA GLN A 584 5.79 13.70 17.71
C GLN A 584 6.14 14.68 18.82
N LYS A 585 5.78 15.96 18.65
CA LYS A 585 6.02 16.99 19.68
C LYS A 585 5.25 16.69 20.98
N MET A 586 4.02 16.19 20.87
CA MET A 586 3.19 15.85 22.04
C MET A 586 3.78 14.67 22.79
N LEU A 587 4.18 13.63 22.07
CA LEU A 587 4.85 12.44 22.59
C LEU A 587 6.16 12.79 23.28
N ASN A 588 7.03 13.57 22.62
CA ASN A 588 8.32 13.98 23.19
C ASN A 588 8.20 14.77 24.50
N ARG A 589 7.14 15.57 24.66
CA ARG A 589 6.90 16.34 25.89
C ARG A 589 6.30 15.51 27.03
N ASN A 590 5.54 14.46 26.72
CA ASN A 590 4.67 13.77 27.69
C ASN A 590 4.88 12.25 27.75
N LEU A 591 5.99 11.75 27.21
CA LEU A 591 6.31 10.33 27.04
C LEU A 591 6.04 9.49 28.29
N GLU A 592 6.56 9.91 29.46
CA GLU A 592 6.49 9.13 30.70
C GLU A 592 5.12 9.17 31.39
N ARG A 593 4.39 10.29 31.28
CA ARG A 593 3.12 10.49 32.01
C ARG A 593 1.91 9.98 31.24
N ASN A 594 1.86 10.26 29.93
CA ASN A 594 0.68 10.03 29.09
C ASN A 594 1.04 9.42 27.72
N GLY A 595 2.23 8.82 27.57
CA GLY A 595 2.67 8.23 26.31
C GLY A 595 1.72 7.11 25.80
N LEU A 596 1.09 6.35 26.69
CA LEU A 596 0.13 5.30 26.32
C LEU A 596 -1.04 5.86 25.51
N GLU A 597 -1.66 6.93 25.99
CA GLU A 597 -2.81 7.56 25.35
C GLU A 597 -2.44 8.19 24.00
N ILE A 598 -1.25 8.79 23.91
CA ILE A 598 -0.74 9.37 22.66
C ILE A 598 -0.48 8.27 21.62
N LEU A 599 0.07 7.13 22.04
CA LEU A 599 0.31 5.98 21.16
C LEU A 599 -0.99 5.30 20.72
N GLU A 600 -2.00 5.22 21.59
CA GLU A 600 -3.33 4.72 21.21
C GLU A 600 -3.97 5.61 20.13
N ALA A 601 -3.89 6.93 20.29
CA ALA A 601 -4.34 7.86 19.26
C ALA A 601 -3.55 7.71 17.95
N MET A 602 -2.21 7.59 18.03
CA MET A 602 -1.37 7.34 16.85
C MET A 602 -1.74 6.02 16.15
N SER A 603 -2.04 4.97 16.92
CA SER A 603 -2.50 3.69 16.37
C SER A 603 -3.82 3.82 15.63
N GLU A 604 -4.77 4.61 16.14
CA GLU A 604 -6.08 4.79 15.52
C GLU A 604 -5.99 5.62 14.24
N VAL A 605 -5.13 6.64 14.25
CA VAL A 605 -4.82 7.46 13.07
C VAL A 605 -4.25 6.61 11.94
N LEU A 606 -3.22 5.80 12.24
CA LEU A 606 -2.59 4.94 11.25
C LEU A 606 -3.56 3.91 10.67
N ARG A 607 -4.49 3.38 11.49
CA ARG A 607 -5.54 2.45 11.01
C ARG A 607 -6.54 3.12 10.10
N THR A 608 -6.84 4.40 10.34
CA THR A 608 -7.82 5.14 9.56
C THR A 608 -7.22 5.63 8.25
N VAL A 609 -5.96 6.08 8.26
CA VAL A 609 -5.26 6.58 7.07
C VAL A 609 -3.80 6.11 7.05
N THR A 610 -3.40 5.51 5.92
CA THR A 610 -2.02 5.07 5.68
C THR A 610 -1.16 6.23 5.20
N PRO A 611 -0.04 6.56 5.87
CA PRO A 611 0.83 7.66 5.46
C PRO A 611 1.49 7.41 4.10
N GLU A 612 1.56 8.41 3.24
CA GLU A 612 2.34 8.34 2.00
C GLU A 612 3.75 8.92 2.18
N SER A 613 3.88 10.03 2.92
CA SER A 613 5.08 10.88 2.89
C SER A 613 5.80 11.08 4.23
N CYS A 614 5.15 10.77 5.37
CA CYS A 614 5.63 11.12 6.71
C CYS A 614 6.18 9.95 7.54
N TRP A 615 6.58 8.86 6.89
CA TRP A 615 7.09 7.66 7.56
C TRP A 615 8.27 7.96 8.49
N ASP A 616 9.20 8.85 8.12
CA ASP A 616 10.36 9.21 8.97
C ASP A 616 9.94 9.67 10.38
N ILE A 617 8.89 10.50 10.46
CA ILE A 617 8.39 11.05 11.72
C ILE A 617 7.69 9.97 12.54
N VAL A 618 6.91 9.10 11.87
CA VAL A 618 6.27 7.94 12.52
C VAL A 618 7.30 7.03 13.15
N PHE A 619 8.38 6.70 12.43
CA PHE A 619 9.45 5.84 12.95
C PHE A 619 10.25 6.51 14.07
N GLN A 620 10.47 7.83 14.03
CA GLN A 620 11.02 8.55 15.17
C GLN A 620 10.13 8.46 16.42
N CYS A 621 8.80 8.55 16.26
CA CYS A 621 7.86 8.36 17.38
C CYS A 621 7.92 6.95 17.96
N ILE A 622 8.04 5.93 17.10
CA ILE A 622 8.20 4.53 17.50
C ILE A 622 9.51 4.34 18.28
N GLU A 623 10.61 4.91 17.78
CA GLU A 623 11.92 4.84 18.42
C GLU A 623 11.90 5.48 19.82
N TYR A 624 11.36 6.70 19.94
CA TYR A 624 11.22 7.38 21.24
C TYR A 624 10.31 6.62 22.21
N SER A 625 9.32 5.89 21.69
CA SER A 625 8.37 5.11 22.47
C SER A 625 8.86 3.73 22.88
N CYS A 626 10.05 3.33 22.46
CA CYS A 626 10.62 2.02 22.73
C CYS A 626 11.15 1.89 24.17
N ILE A 627 10.25 2.07 25.16
CA ILE A 627 10.51 1.94 26.59
C ILE A 627 9.52 0.95 27.25
N PRO A 628 9.92 0.24 28.32
CA PRO A 628 9.15 -0.88 28.86
C PRO A 628 7.69 -0.61 29.21
N CYS A 629 7.37 0.59 29.72
CA CYS A 629 6.00 0.96 30.09
C CYS A 629 5.06 1.19 28.90
N LEU A 630 5.60 1.41 27.68
CA LEU A 630 4.82 1.71 26.47
C LEU A 630 4.72 0.53 25.49
N TYR A 631 5.48 -0.55 25.74
CA TYR A 631 5.47 -1.75 24.89
C TYR A 631 4.07 -2.31 24.58
N PRO A 632 3.09 -2.34 25.50
CA PRO A 632 1.74 -2.84 25.19
C PRO A 632 1.03 -2.06 24.08
N SER A 633 1.20 -0.73 24.02
CA SER A 633 0.58 0.13 23.00
C SER A 633 1.44 0.28 21.75
N LEU A 634 2.76 0.13 21.88
CA LEU A 634 3.70 0.16 20.75
C LEU A 634 3.59 -1.10 19.86
N TYR A 635 3.38 -2.27 20.48
CA TYR A 635 3.29 -3.54 19.76
C TYR A 635 2.23 -3.56 18.65
N PRO A 636 0.95 -3.17 18.90
CA PRO A 636 -0.08 -3.11 17.86
C PRO A 636 0.27 -2.20 16.68
N ILE A 637 0.98 -1.11 16.94
CA ILE A 637 1.40 -0.16 15.90
C ILE A 637 2.45 -0.80 15.00
N ILE A 638 3.51 -1.36 15.59
CA ILE A 638 4.58 -2.05 14.85
C ILE A 638 3.98 -3.19 14.01
N ARG A 639 3.08 -3.98 14.61
CA ARG A 639 2.36 -5.07 13.93
C ARG A 639 1.59 -4.57 12.72
N TRP A 640 0.78 -3.52 12.88
CA TRP A 640 -0.02 -2.97 11.80
C TRP A 640 0.85 -2.45 10.64
N ILE A 641 1.98 -1.79 10.95
CA ILE A 641 2.92 -1.30 9.93
C ILE A 641 3.50 -2.47 9.13
N ILE A 642 3.92 -3.54 9.79
CA ILE A 642 4.57 -4.69 9.14
C ILE A 642 3.55 -5.48 8.31
N GLU A 643 2.40 -5.83 8.89
CA GLU A 643 1.36 -6.63 8.22
C GLU A 643 0.67 -5.87 7.08
N GLY A 644 0.44 -4.55 7.22
CA GLY A 644 -0.36 -3.76 6.27
C GLY A 644 0.44 -2.85 5.33
N SER A 645 1.56 -2.27 5.81
CA SER A 645 2.26 -1.17 5.14
C SER A 645 3.75 -1.42 4.87
N GLY A 646 4.25 -2.65 5.07
CA GLY A 646 5.67 -2.98 4.92
C GLY A 646 6.24 -2.72 3.51
N HIS A 647 5.39 -2.66 2.49
CA HIS A 647 5.79 -2.31 1.13
C HIS A 647 6.10 -0.81 0.94
N LEU A 648 5.56 0.07 1.78
CA LEU A 648 5.69 1.54 1.67
C LEU A 648 6.93 2.10 2.38
N ILE A 649 7.54 1.36 3.29
CA ILE A 649 8.61 1.87 4.18
C ILE A 649 10.01 1.59 3.62
N SER A 650 11.01 2.40 3.99
CA SER A 650 12.39 2.30 3.49
C SER A 650 13.20 1.21 4.21
N ASP A 651 14.41 0.90 3.70
CA ASP A 651 15.34 -0.01 4.38
C ASP A 651 15.75 0.52 5.77
N GLU A 652 15.96 1.83 5.90
CA GLU A 652 16.32 2.47 7.16
C GLU A 652 15.19 2.35 8.20
N HIS A 653 13.94 2.51 7.76
CA HIS A 653 12.75 2.34 8.59
C HIS A 653 12.62 0.92 9.15
N PHE A 654 12.84 -0.11 8.32
CA PHE A 654 12.90 -1.49 8.80
C PHE A 654 14.01 -1.68 9.84
N GLY A 655 15.16 -1.02 9.65
CA GLY A 655 16.25 -1.01 10.63
C GLY A 655 15.81 -0.49 12.00
N ILE A 656 14.96 0.54 12.06
CA ILE A 656 14.41 1.08 13.32
C ILE A 656 13.45 0.05 13.95
N LEU A 657 12.52 -0.51 13.18
CA LEU A 657 11.58 -1.53 13.67
C LEU A 657 12.27 -2.74 14.29
N ILE A 658 13.29 -3.28 13.60
CA ILE A 658 14.08 -4.42 14.08
C ILE A 658 14.75 -4.07 15.41
N SER A 659 15.27 -2.84 15.54
CA SER A 659 15.85 -2.34 16.80
C SER A 659 14.83 -2.31 17.93
N CYS A 660 13.65 -1.76 17.68
CA CYS A 660 12.59 -1.66 18.69
C CYS A 660 12.09 -3.05 19.10
N LEU A 661 11.85 -3.94 18.13
CA LEU A 661 11.48 -5.33 18.40
C LEU A 661 12.55 -6.07 19.20
N HIS A 662 13.83 -5.85 18.91
CA HIS A 662 14.93 -6.42 19.69
C HIS A 662 14.87 -5.95 21.16
N SER A 663 14.73 -4.65 21.40
CA SER A 663 14.58 -4.10 22.75
C SER A 663 13.35 -4.63 23.48
N MET A 664 12.26 -4.90 22.76
CA MET A 664 11.06 -5.53 23.31
C MET A 664 11.27 -7.01 23.63
N CYS A 665 12.04 -7.74 22.82
CA CYS A 665 12.44 -9.12 23.11
C CYS A 665 13.30 -9.20 24.37
N LEU A 666 14.14 -8.20 24.66
CA LEU A 666 14.96 -8.14 25.88
C LEU A 666 14.15 -7.76 27.14
N SER A 667 12.83 -7.53 27.02
CA SER A 667 11.97 -7.20 28.15
C SER A 667 11.90 -8.34 29.17
N ALA A 668 11.81 -7.99 30.47
CA ALA A 668 11.56 -8.95 31.53
C ALA A 668 10.14 -9.58 31.44
N SER A 669 9.21 -8.94 30.72
CA SER A 669 7.88 -9.51 30.48
C SER A 669 7.95 -10.58 29.40
N ASN A 670 7.67 -11.83 29.79
CA ASN A 670 7.58 -12.95 28.86
C ASN A 670 6.51 -12.73 27.78
N GLU A 671 5.37 -12.11 28.12
CA GLU A 671 4.29 -11.85 27.16
C GLU A 671 4.73 -10.88 26.06
N ILE A 672 5.37 -9.76 26.43
CA ILE A 672 5.87 -8.78 25.46
C ILE A 672 6.98 -9.38 24.60
N SER A 673 7.87 -10.16 25.20
CA SER A 673 8.98 -10.78 24.49
C SER A 673 8.50 -11.80 23.45
N LEU A 674 7.47 -12.59 23.79
CA LEU A 674 6.83 -13.53 22.87
C LEU A 674 6.06 -12.84 21.75
N LYS A 675 5.33 -11.77 22.07
CA LYS A 675 4.66 -10.92 21.07
C LYS A 675 5.68 -10.33 20.10
N ALA A 676 6.74 -9.71 20.61
CA ALA A 676 7.78 -9.11 19.79
C ALA A 676 8.47 -10.14 18.88
N VAL A 677 8.79 -11.34 19.40
CA VAL A 677 9.46 -12.36 18.57
C VAL A 677 8.56 -12.88 17.45
N SER A 678 7.24 -13.01 17.67
CA SER A 678 6.32 -13.52 16.64
C SER A 678 6.24 -12.65 15.39
N ILE A 679 6.45 -11.34 15.53
CA ILE A 679 6.42 -10.40 14.40
C ILE A 679 7.66 -10.52 13.50
N PHE A 680 8.79 -11.05 14.00
CA PHE A 680 9.99 -11.19 13.17
C PHE A 680 9.76 -12.11 11.97
N GLN A 681 8.80 -13.02 12.01
CA GLN A 681 8.41 -13.78 10.82
C GLN A 681 7.92 -12.85 9.70
N ASP A 682 6.94 -11.99 10.00
CA ASP A 682 6.35 -11.07 9.04
C ASP A 682 7.37 -10.04 8.53
N VAL A 683 8.29 -9.59 9.40
CA VAL A 683 9.43 -8.75 9.00
C VAL A 683 10.29 -9.47 7.96
N GLY A 684 10.61 -10.74 8.20
CA GLY A 684 11.37 -11.57 7.27
C GLY A 684 10.67 -11.67 5.91
N GLU A 685 9.38 -11.98 5.90
CA GLU A 685 8.56 -12.08 4.68
C GLU A 685 8.52 -10.76 3.88
N CYS A 686 8.42 -9.63 4.58
CA CYS A 686 8.49 -8.30 3.95
C CYS A 686 9.86 -8.04 3.32
N LEU A 687 10.95 -8.33 4.03
CA LEU A 687 12.32 -8.13 3.52
C LEU A 687 12.60 -9.00 2.28
N MET A 688 12.14 -10.26 2.27
CA MET A 688 12.24 -11.16 1.11
C MET A 688 11.47 -10.60 -0.09
N SER A 689 10.22 -10.20 0.11
CA SER A 689 9.35 -9.66 -0.94
C SER A 689 9.92 -8.40 -1.60
N ARG A 690 10.48 -7.48 -0.80
CA ARG A 690 11.13 -6.27 -1.31
C ARG A 690 12.35 -6.58 -2.16
N ARG A 691 13.16 -7.55 -1.74
CA ARG A 691 14.34 -7.98 -2.51
C ARG A 691 13.94 -8.61 -3.85
N ALA A 692 12.85 -9.36 -3.89
CA ALA A 692 12.29 -9.91 -5.13
C ALA A 692 11.80 -8.80 -6.09
N LEU A 693 11.12 -7.77 -5.57
CA LEU A 693 10.66 -6.63 -6.37
C LEU A 693 11.81 -5.81 -6.97
N ASN A 694 12.88 -5.58 -6.20
CA ASN A 694 14.08 -4.87 -6.68
C ASN A 694 14.88 -5.64 -7.74
N ARG A 695 14.57 -6.93 -8.00
CA ARG A 695 15.19 -7.76 -9.05
C ARG A 695 14.45 -7.72 -10.39
N LEU A 696 13.31 -7.06 -10.50
CA LEU A 696 12.62 -6.91 -11.79
C LEU A 696 13.51 -6.15 -12.78
N PRO A 697 13.60 -6.59 -14.05
CA PRO A 697 14.53 -6.07 -15.03
C PRO A 697 14.06 -4.71 -15.56
N SER A 698 14.22 -3.67 -14.74
CA SER A 698 14.28 -2.30 -15.25
C SER A 698 15.72 -2.09 -15.73
N GLY A 699 15.85 -1.83 -17.02
CA GLY A 699 17.11 -1.93 -17.75
C GLY A 699 18.22 -1.05 -17.20
N GLY A 700 19.41 -1.62 -17.17
CA GLY A 700 20.67 -0.92 -17.36
C GLY A 700 21.04 0.08 -16.28
N GLU A 701 21.52 -0.41 -15.14
CA GLU A 701 22.70 0.15 -14.46
C GLU A 701 23.11 -0.80 -13.33
N GLU A 702 24.33 -1.34 -13.41
CA GLU A 702 25.03 -1.95 -12.28
C GLU A 702 25.30 -0.86 -11.23
N LYS A 703 24.27 -0.46 -10.48
CA LYS A 703 24.43 0.39 -9.30
C LYS A 703 24.65 -0.51 -8.09
N ASP A 704 25.85 -0.39 -7.51
CA ASP A 704 26.28 -0.87 -6.20
C ASP A 704 25.26 -1.72 -5.44
N LYS A 705 25.39 -3.05 -5.49
CA LYS A 705 24.68 -3.99 -4.61
C LYS A 705 25.17 -3.84 -3.17
N ARG A 706 24.91 -2.70 -2.52
CA ARG A 706 25.08 -2.59 -1.07
C ARG A 706 24.05 -3.51 -0.42
N VAL A 707 24.54 -4.41 0.43
CA VAL A 707 23.70 -5.30 1.24
C VAL A 707 22.74 -4.44 2.06
N SER A 708 21.46 -4.81 2.08
CA SER A 708 20.43 -4.12 2.88
C SER A 708 20.87 -4.06 4.34
N SER A 709 20.83 -2.87 4.91
CA SER A 709 21.23 -2.63 6.30
C SER A 709 20.22 -3.24 7.28
N ALA A 710 18.92 -3.20 6.94
CA ALA A 710 17.88 -3.88 7.70
C ALA A 710 18.04 -5.41 7.67
N TRP A 711 18.41 -5.97 6.52
CA TRP A 711 18.66 -7.40 6.36
C TRP A 711 19.80 -7.90 7.26
N ILE A 712 20.94 -7.19 7.24
CA ILE A 712 22.08 -7.44 8.13
C ILE A 712 21.64 -7.38 9.60
N LYS A 713 20.88 -6.34 9.96
CA LYS A 713 20.41 -6.13 11.33
C LYS A 713 19.42 -7.20 11.78
N TYR A 714 18.51 -7.63 10.91
CA TYR A 714 17.55 -8.71 11.16
C TYR A 714 18.25 -10.02 11.52
N ILE A 715 19.22 -10.44 10.70
CA ILE A 715 20.00 -11.66 10.92
C ILE A 715 20.77 -11.59 12.23
N LYS A 716 21.43 -10.45 12.49
CA LYS A 716 22.20 -10.25 13.72
C LYS A 716 21.31 -10.31 14.96
N VAL A 717 20.17 -9.61 14.94
CA VAL A 717 19.22 -9.59 16.06
C VAL A 717 18.66 -10.99 16.32
N LEU A 718 18.20 -11.71 15.29
CA LEU A 718 17.68 -13.07 15.49
C LEU A 718 18.78 -14.05 15.94
N GLY A 719 20.02 -13.87 15.47
CA GLY A 719 21.17 -14.63 15.96
C GLY A 719 21.47 -14.35 17.44
N GLU A 720 21.34 -13.09 17.88
CA GLU A 720 21.46 -12.71 19.29
C GLU A 720 20.30 -13.24 20.14
N THR A 721 19.04 -13.14 19.68
CA THR A 721 17.86 -13.63 20.43
C THR A 721 17.74 -15.16 20.41
N ALA A 722 18.33 -15.85 19.45
CA ALA A 722 18.53 -17.30 19.53
C ALA A 722 19.47 -17.70 20.69
N ASN A 723 20.18 -16.74 21.28
CA ASN A 723 20.93 -16.97 22.50
C ASN A 723 20.14 -16.77 23.80
N ASP A 724 18.87 -16.38 23.73
CA ASP A 724 18.04 -16.11 24.91
C ASP A 724 17.90 -17.33 25.84
N GLY A 725 17.79 -17.06 27.15
CA GLY A 725 17.60 -18.08 28.18
C GLY A 725 16.19 -18.70 28.15
N ARG A 726 15.19 -17.99 27.64
CA ARG A 726 13.80 -18.44 27.56
C ARG A 726 13.60 -19.30 26.31
N CYS A 727 13.22 -20.56 26.52
CA CYS A 727 13.10 -21.58 25.47
C CYS A 727 12.25 -21.12 24.27
N MET A 728 11.03 -20.63 24.50
CA MET A 728 10.11 -20.21 23.43
C MET A 728 10.63 -19.06 22.55
N VAL A 729 11.31 -18.07 23.13
CA VAL A 729 11.89 -16.94 22.37
C VAL A 729 13.07 -17.41 21.54
N ARG A 730 13.92 -18.25 22.13
CA ARG A 730 15.07 -18.87 21.47
C ARG A 730 14.62 -19.71 20.28
N GLU A 731 13.67 -20.63 20.46
CA GLU A 731 13.21 -21.54 19.41
C GLU A 731 12.50 -20.80 18.27
N ALA A 732 11.65 -19.82 18.57
CA ALA A 732 11.04 -18.97 17.54
C ALA A 732 12.11 -18.20 16.74
N SER A 733 13.10 -17.63 17.42
CA SER A 733 14.19 -16.89 16.77
C SER A 733 15.01 -17.78 15.83
N ILE A 734 15.35 -18.99 16.27
CA ILE A 734 16.05 -19.99 15.43
C ILE A 734 15.20 -20.31 14.20
N LYS A 735 13.92 -20.61 14.39
CA LYS A 735 13.03 -20.98 13.29
C LYS A 735 12.91 -19.87 12.25
N TYR A 736 12.64 -18.64 12.67
CA TYR A 736 12.48 -17.51 11.75
C TYR A 736 13.77 -17.14 11.02
N LEU A 737 14.90 -17.17 11.74
CA LEU A 737 16.21 -16.95 11.14
C LEU A 737 16.51 -17.98 10.06
N VAL A 738 16.30 -19.26 10.36
CA VAL A 738 16.62 -20.34 9.43
C VAL A 738 15.66 -20.35 8.24
N MET A 739 14.35 -20.16 8.46
CA MET A 739 13.36 -20.03 7.37
C MET A 739 13.73 -18.90 6.41
N PHE A 740 14.14 -17.75 6.94
CA PHE A 740 14.55 -16.60 6.14
C PHE A 740 15.82 -16.88 5.33
N LEU A 741 16.84 -17.47 5.95
CA LEU A 741 18.08 -17.85 5.26
C LEU A 741 17.84 -18.93 4.22
N GLU A 742 16.99 -19.92 4.51
CA GLU A 742 16.63 -20.99 3.59
C GLU A 742 16.01 -20.43 2.30
N ALA A 743 15.07 -19.50 2.43
CA ALA A 743 14.38 -18.87 1.31
C ALA A 743 15.30 -17.95 0.48
N GLU A 744 16.23 -17.24 1.11
CA GLU A 744 17.08 -16.26 0.43
C GLU A 744 18.43 -16.79 -0.05
N SER A 745 18.86 -17.97 0.45
CA SER A 745 20.21 -18.52 0.25
C SER A 745 20.64 -18.66 -1.22
N GLU A 746 19.72 -19.01 -2.13
CA GLU A 746 20.01 -19.18 -3.56
C GLU A 746 20.31 -17.86 -4.28
N VAL A 747 19.94 -16.74 -3.66
CA VAL A 747 19.99 -15.42 -4.30
C VAL A 747 20.89 -14.43 -3.59
N MET A 748 21.55 -14.87 -2.51
CA MET A 748 22.63 -14.13 -1.84
C MET A 748 23.93 -14.19 -2.65
N ASN A 749 24.68 -13.10 -2.64
CA ASN A 749 26.04 -13.08 -3.15
C ASN A 749 27.04 -13.71 -2.13
N SER A 750 28.30 -13.88 -2.51
CA SER A 750 29.30 -14.53 -1.64
C SER A 750 29.58 -13.78 -0.34
N GLU A 751 29.52 -12.45 -0.32
CA GLU A 751 29.76 -11.63 0.89
C GLU A 751 28.58 -11.71 1.85
N GLU A 752 27.35 -11.69 1.32
CA GLU A 752 26.11 -11.86 2.09
C GLU A 752 26.03 -13.26 2.70
N LEU A 753 26.42 -14.29 1.95
CA LEU A 753 26.51 -15.67 2.45
C LEU A 753 27.54 -15.81 3.58
N ASP A 754 28.72 -15.20 3.44
CA ASP A 754 29.75 -15.19 4.49
C ASP A 754 29.26 -14.44 5.74
N PHE A 755 28.61 -13.29 5.57
CA PHE A 755 28.02 -12.54 6.68
C PHE A 755 26.94 -13.36 7.40
N ALA A 756 25.99 -13.94 6.65
CA ALA A 756 24.93 -14.77 7.21
C ALA A 756 25.52 -15.97 7.95
N ALA A 757 26.43 -16.72 7.34
CA ALA A 757 27.06 -17.88 7.97
C ALA A 757 27.74 -17.52 9.30
N LYS A 758 28.57 -16.48 9.32
CA LYS A 758 29.35 -16.08 10.51
C LYS A 758 28.51 -15.45 11.63
N ASN A 759 27.47 -14.68 11.30
CA ASN A 759 26.69 -13.93 12.30
C ASN A 759 25.39 -14.63 12.70
N SER A 760 25.08 -15.80 12.13
CA SER A 760 23.87 -16.56 12.48
C SER A 760 24.11 -18.05 12.66
N LEU A 761 24.22 -18.81 11.57
CA LEU A 761 24.24 -20.28 11.60
C LEU A 761 25.47 -20.84 12.34
N ILE A 762 26.67 -20.30 12.17
CA ILE A 762 27.86 -20.78 12.88
C ILE A 762 27.68 -20.66 14.41
N PRO A 763 27.32 -19.47 14.97
CA PRO A 763 26.99 -19.34 16.39
C PRO A 763 25.90 -20.32 16.87
N LEU A 764 24.85 -20.54 16.07
CA LEU A 764 23.78 -21.50 16.40
C LEU A 764 24.31 -22.93 16.53
N LEU A 765 25.19 -23.34 15.60
CA LEU A 765 25.79 -24.67 15.60
C LEU A 765 26.75 -24.85 16.77
N GLU A 766 27.56 -23.83 17.08
CA GLU A 766 28.43 -23.87 18.25
C GLU A 766 27.63 -24.01 19.56
N LYS A 767 26.46 -23.38 19.64
CA LYS A 767 25.55 -23.56 20.76
C LYS A 767 24.86 -24.93 20.74
N GLY A 768 24.49 -25.44 19.57
CA GLY A 768 24.01 -26.83 19.40
C GLY A 768 25.00 -27.86 19.97
N LYS A 769 26.30 -27.65 19.75
CA LYS A 769 27.38 -28.45 20.35
C LYS A 769 27.40 -28.41 21.89
N GLN A 770 27.00 -27.29 22.49
CA GLN A 770 26.87 -27.17 23.94
C GLN A 770 25.64 -27.92 24.44
N PHE A 771 24.50 -27.82 23.74
CA PHE A 771 23.27 -28.53 24.09
C PHE A 771 23.41 -30.06 24.03
N LEU A 772 24.27 -30.60 23.15
CA LEU A 772 24.61 -32.03 23.13
C LEU A 772 25.17 -32.55 24.46
N LYS A 773 25.73 -31.68 25.32
CA LYS A 773 26.31 -32.05 26.62
C LYS A 773 25.35 -31.87 27.79
N VAL A 774 24.16 -31.30 27.55
CA VAL A 774 23.19 -30.92 28.59
C VAL A 774 21.98 -31.85 28.51
N GLN A 775 21.65 -32.53 29.61
CA GLN A 775 20.55 -33.53 29.65
C GLN A 775 19.16 -32.93 29.87
N GLU A 776 19.01 -31.59 29.82
CA GLU A 776 17.71 -30.93 30.01
C GLU A 776 16.79 -31.14 28.80
N GLN A 777 15.53 -31.47 29.05
CA GLN A 777 14.53 -31.72 27.99
C GLN A 777 14.36 -30.53 27.04
N GLU A 778 14.40 -29.29 27.54
CA GLU A 778 14.31 -28.08 26.71
C GLU A 778 15.54 -27.91 25.80
N SER A 779 16.74 -28.23 26.31
CA SER A 779 17.98 -28.21 25.51
C SER A 779 17.93 -29.28 24.40
N HIS A 780 17.30 -30.42 24.67
CA HIS A 780 17.07 -31.48 23.70
C HIS A 780 16.14 -31.05 22.55
N CYS A 781 15.00 -30.43 22.88
CA CYS A 781 14.05 -29.92 21.89
C CYS A 781 14.67 -28.82 21.02
N THR A 782 15.39 -27.86 21.63
CA THR A 782 16.08 -26.81 20.88
C THR A 782 17.17 -27.39 19.96
N LEU A 783 17.92 -28.41 20.41
CA LEU A 783 18.93 -29.07 19.57
C LEU A 783 18.32 -29.79 18.37
N MET A 784 17.20 -30.49 18.55
CA MET A 784 16.45 -31.11 17.46
C MET A 784 16.00 -30.08 16.43
N LEU A 785 15.49 -28.93 16.88
CA LEU A 785 15.12 -27.81 16.00
C LEU A 785 16.32 -27.27 15.22
N ILE A 786 17.47 -27.06 15.88
CA ILE A 786 18.70 -26.59 15.22
C ILE A 786 19.14 -27.58 14.16
N LEU A 787 19.16 -28.88 14.47
CA LEU A 787 19.58 -29.91 13.52
C LEU A 787 18.65 -30.00 12.31
N ASP A 788 17.33 -30.04 12.52
CA ASP A 788 16.35 -30.14 11.43
C ASP A 788 16.34 -28.89 10.54
N GLU A 789 16.12 -27.72 11.13
CA GLU A 789 15.98 -26.48 10.37
C GLU A 789 17.31 -26.09 9.70
N CYS A 790 18.43 -26.08 10.44
CA CYS A 790 19.71 -25.65 9.86
C CYS A 790 20.18 -26.59 8.75
N SER A 791 19.88 -27.89 8.82
CA SER A 791 20.24 -28.84 7.75
C SER A 791 19.64 -28.41 6.39
N ARG A 792 18.37 -27.99 6.39
CA ARG A 792 17.67 -27.53 5.18
C ARG A 792 18.29 -26.26 4.61
N ALA A 793 18.55 -25.26 5.45
CA ALA A 793 19.15 -23.99 5.02
C ALA A 793 20.59 -24.14 4.53
N ILE A 794 21.45 -24.84 5.30
CA ILE A 794 22.85 -25.11 4.93
C ILE A 794 22.90 -25.85 3.61
N GLY A 795 21.96 -26.77 3.38
CA GLY A 795 21.84 -27.47 2.13
C GLY A 795 21.68 -26.55 0.91
N LYS A 796 20.95 -25.45 1.02
CA LYS A 796 20.73 -24.52 -0.10
C LYS A 796 21.84 -23.50 -0.26
N MET A 797 22.57 -23.18 0.82
CA MET A 797 23.73 -22.30 0.77
C MET A 797 24.87 -22.95 -0.03
N HIS A 798 25.34 -22.27 -1.08
CA HIS A 798 26.54 -22.65 -1.83
C HIS A 798 27.71 -22.89 -0.85
N TYR A 799 28.57 -23.88 -1.18
CA TYR A 799 29.61 -24.40 -0.29
C TYR A 799 30.37 -23.30 0.48
N HIS A 800 30.05 -23.17 1.77
CA HIS A 800 30.74 -22.33 2.73
C HIS A 800 31.54 -23.23 3.68
N GLU A 801 32.85 -23.29 3.49
CA GLU A 801 33.77 -24.25 4.14
C GLU A 801 33.63 -24.29 5.67
N GLU A 802 33.63 -23.12 6.34
CA GLU A 802 33.53 -23.04 7.80
C GLU A 802 32.17 -23.51 8.35
N LEU A 803 31.06 -23.05 7.75
CA LEU A 803 29.70 -23.45 8.10
C LEU A 803 29.48 -24.96 7.97
N TYR A 804 29.88 -25.53 6.83
CA TYR A 804 29.78 -26.97 6.59
C TYR A 804 30.65 -27.77 7.56
N SER A 805 31.86 -27.28 7.87
CA SER A 805 32.74 -27.90 8.88
C SER A 805 32.08 -27.93 10.26
N LYS A 806 31.54 -26.79 10.73
CA LYS A 806 30.87 -26.68 12.02
C LYS A 806 29.60 -27.53 12.09
N PHE A 807 28.83 -27.59 11.02
CA PHE A 807 27.64 -28.44 10.95
C PHE A 807 28.01 -29.92 11.05
N LEU A 808 29.02 -30.36 10.28
CA LEU A 808 29.50 -31.74 10.33
C LEU A 808 30.12 -32.10 11.69
N GLU A 809 30.74 -31.15 12.40
CA GLU A 809 31.15 -31.36 13.80
C GLU A 809 29.95 -31.66 14.71
N VAL A 810 28.88 -30.86 14.63
CA VAL A 810 27.67 -31.07 15.46
C VAL A 810 26.97 -32.38 15.10
N VAL A 811 26.86 -32.71 13.81
CA VAL A 811 26.31 -33.99 13.33
C VAL A 811 27.14 -35.17 13.83
N THR A 812 28.47 -35.07 13.76
CA THR A 812 29.39 -36.11 14.22
C THR A 812 29.28 -36.31 15.73
N ASP A 813 29.30 -35.23 16.51
CA ASP A 813 29.15 -35.27 17.96
C ASP A 813 27.75 -35.78 18.36
N GLY A 814 26.71 -35.43 17.61
CA GLY A 814 25.34 -35.92 17.83
C GLY A 814 25.18 -37.42 17.60
N ILE A 815 25.83 -37.97 16.57
CA ILE A 815 25.85 -39.42 16.32
C ILE A 815 26.66 -40.16 17.39
N CYS A 816 27.81 -39.61 17.79
CA CYS A 816 28.74 -40.31 18.68
C CYS A 816 28.42 -40.17 20.18
N CYS A 817 27.85 -39.04 20.59
CA CYS A 817 27.79 -38.62 22.00
C CYS A 817 26.36 -38.40 22.53
N SER A 818 25.32 -38.50 21.70
CA SER A 818 23.93 -38.35 22.16
C SER A 818 23.33 -39.69 22.58
N ASP A 819 22.62 -39.73 23.70
CA ASP A 819 21.87 -40.91 24.16
C ASP A 819 20.45 -41.02 23.55
N SER A 820 20.06 -40.07 22.70
CA SER A 820 18.72 -40.05 22.07
C SER A 820 18.74 -40.58 20.65
N SER A 821 17.90 -41.59 20.38
CA SER A 821 17.68 -42.13 19.05
C SER A 821 17.17 -41.07 18.07
N ASP A 822 16.40 -40.09 18.53
CA ASP A 822 15.80 -39.07 17.66
C ASP A 822 16.87 -38.10 17.14
N ILE A 823 17.78 -37.64 18.01
CA ILE A 823 18.93 -36.81 17.62
C ILE A 823 19.83 -37.59 16.68
N GLN A 824 20.15 -38.83 17.03
CA GLN A 824 20.99 -39.70 16.22
C GLN A 824 20.41 -39.85 14.80
N ASN A 825 19.11 -40.13 14.67
CA ASN A 825 18.44 -40.30 13.38
C ASN A 825 18.46 -39.01 12.54
N ILE A 826 18.18 -37.83 13.12
CA ILE A 826 18.26 -36.56 12.38
C ILE A 826 19.70 -36.27 11.91
N CYS A 827 20.70 -36.57 12.74
CA CYS A 827 22.09 -36.41 12.34
C CYS A 827 22.47 -37.34 11.17
N VAL A 828 21.99 -38.59 11.17
CA VAL A 828 22.19 -39.53 10.04
C VAL A 828 21.54 -38.98 8.76
N GLU A 829 20.31 -38.47 8.84
CA GLU A 829 19.63 -37.87 7.68
C GLU A 829 20.32 -36.59 7.19
N SER A 830 20.82 -35.76 8.11
CA SER A 830 21.60 -34.55 7.79
C SER A 830 22.90 -34.89 7.04
N LEU A 831 23.58 -35.95 7.48
CA LEU A 831 24.77 -36.45 6.78
C LEU A 831 24.40 -37.01 5.40
N ARG A 832 23.27 -37.71 5.27
CA ARG A 832 22.76 -38.22 3.99
C ARG A 832 22.56 -37.12 2.97
N MET A 833 21.89 -36.04 3.38
CA MET A 833 21.61 -34.87 2.53
C MET A 833 22.89 -34.18 2.03
N ILE A 834 23.93 -34.08 2.86
CA ILE A 834 25.22 -33.48 2.43
C ILE A 834 25.97 -34.43 1.51
N THR A 835 25.94 -35.73 1.81
CA THR A 835 26.64 -36.76 1.04
C THR A 835 26.08 -36.86 -0.39
N SER A 836 24.76 -36.78 -0.57
CA SER A 836 24.13 -36.82 -1.91
C SER A 836 24.52 -35.65 -2.82
N LYS A 837 24.80 -34.47 -2.26
CA LYS A 837 25.29 -33.31 -3.03
C LYS A 837 26.68 -33.47 -3.60
N THR A 838 27.48 -34.37 -3.02
CA THR A 838 28.79 -34.71 -3.58
C THR A 838 28.69 -35.78 -4.69
N SER A 839 27.61 -36.57 -4.74
CA SER A 839 27.42 -37.66 -5.70
C SER A 839 26.64 -37.28 -6.96
N GLU A 840 25.94 -36.14 -7.01
CA GLU A 840 25.26 -35.64 -8.23
C GLU A 840 26.21 -35.31 -9.42
N THR A 841 27.52 -35.34 -9.21
CA THR A 841 28.49 -35.32 -10.32
C THR A 841 28.82 -36.74 -10.78
N ASN A 842 27.88 -37.37 -11.48
CA ASN A 842 28.12 -38.65 -12.14
C ASN A 842 29.07 -38.42 -13.34
N PRO A 843 30.32 -38.94 -13.37
CA PRO A 843 31.20 -38.86 -14.52
C PRO A 843 30.82 -39.97 -15.51
N GLY A 844 29.61 -39.86 -16.06
CA GLY A 844 29.08 -40.77 -17.07
C GLY A 844 29.63 -40.48 -18.47
N SER A 845 30.95 -40.42 -18.65
CA SER A 845 31.56 -40.60 -19.98
C SER A 845 32.92 -41.25 -19.84
N LYS A 846 33.06 -42.44 -20.45
CA LYS A 846 34.28 -43.23 -20.57
C LYS A 846 35.52 -42.34 -20.76
N GLY A 847 36.37 -42.27 -19.74
CA GLY A 847 37.69 -41.68 -19.80
C GLY A 847 38.58 -42.39 -18.79
N GLN A 848 39.54 -43.17 -19.30
CA GLN A 848 40.61 -43.75 -18.50
C GLN A 848 41.34 -42.62 -17.77
N TYR A 849 41.31 -42.62 -16.43
CA TYR A 849 42.29 -41.89 -15.65
C TYR A 849 43.56 -42.74 -15.56
N GLN A 850 44.52 -42.46 -16.45
CA GLN A 850 45.92 -42.81 -16.20
C GLN A 850 46.44 -41.87 -15.11
N GLU A 851 47.01 -42.44 -14.06
CA GLU A 851 47.90 -41.74 -13.14
C GLU A 851 49.06 -41.12 -13.94
N GLY A 852 49.22 -39.80 -13.83
CA GLY A 852 50.26 -39.05 -14.52
C GLY A 852 50.71 -37.85 -13.70
N ASN A 853 51.83 -38.05 -13.01
CA ASN A 853 52.85 -37.10 -12.54
C ASN A 853 52.53 -35.60 -12.41
N ASP A 854 52.87 -35.09 -11.22
CA ASP A 854 53.24 -33.71 -10.96
C ASP A 854 54.30 -33.21 -11.96
N ASN A 855 53.94 -32.24 -12.79
CA ASN A 855 54.66 -30.97 -12.99
C ASN A 855 54.19 -30.25 -14.25
N SER A 856 54.13 -28.92 -14.11
CA SER A 856 54.23 -27.87 -15.13
C SER A 856 52.99 -27.02 -15.36
N SER A 857 53.28 -25.73 -15.20
CA SER A 857 52.51 -24.51 -15.26
C SER A 857 52.24 -24.06 -16.70
N GLU A 858 51.18 -23.25 -16.84
CA GLU A 858 50.92 -22.32 -17.97
C GLU A 858 50.66 -23.04 -19.32
N ASP A 859 49.64 -22.73 -20.12
CA ASP A 859 49.22 -21.40 -20.55
C ASP A 859 47.84 -21.45 -21.25
N ILE A 860 47.22 -20.28 -21.37
CA ILE A 860 45.83 -19.94 -21.72
C ILE A 860 45.59 -19.94 -23.25
N GLY A 861 44.36 -20.26 -23.73
CA GLY A 861 44.06 -20.08 -25.17
C GLY A 861 42.68 -20.41 -25.78
N PHE A 862 41.58 -19.94 -25.18
CA PHE A 862 40.33 -19.41 -25.78
C PHE A 862 39.59 -19.95 -27.04
N ARG A 863 38.24 -19.99 -26.87
CA ARG A 863 37.05 -19.93 -27.79
C ARG A 863 36.48 -21.27 -28.31
N MET A 864 35.17 -21.53 -28.33
CA MET A 864 33.94 -20.75 -28.02
C MET A 864 32.76 -21.72 -27.86
N GLY A 865 31.81 -21.45 -26.97
CA GLY A 865 30.52 -22.15 -26.85
C GLY A 865 30.03 -22.28 -25.40
N GLY A 866 29.28 -21.29 -24.93
CA GLY A 866 28.98 -21.05 -23.52
C GLY A 866 27.96 -22.00 -22.87
N GLY A 867 28.41 -22.65 -21.80
CA GLY A 867 27.63 -23.01 -20.62
C GLY A 867 28.54 -22.76 -19.43
N GLU A 868 28.10 -21.99 -18.44
CA GLU A 868 28.91 -21.57 -17.29
C GLU A 868 29.56 -22.76 -16.59
N ARG A 869 30.88 -22.90 -16.71
CA ARG A 869 31.65 -23.89 -15.95
C ARG A 869 31.69 -23.46 -14.47
N LYS A 870 30.75 -24.00 -13.69
CA LYS A 870 30.92 -24.47 -12.31
C LYS A 870 32.40 -24.68 -11.92
N SER A 871 33.07 -23.76 -11.22
CA SER A 871 34.37 -24.05 -10.60
C SER A 871 34.27 -25.30 -9.72
N LEU A 872 35.05 -26.36 -10.00
CA LEU A 872 34.98 -27.65 -9.29
C LEU A 872 35.69 -27.65 -7.91
N LYS A 873 36.43 -26.58 -7.57
CA LYS A 873 37.20 -26.47 -6.30
C LYS A 873 36.35 -26.56 -5.01
N PRO A 874 35.16 -25.94 -4.90
CA PRO A 874 34.32 -26.00 -3.71
C PRO A 874 33.81 -27.41 -3.41
N LEU A 875 33.47 -28.18 -4.44
CA LEU A 875 32.95 -29.56 -4.30
C LEU A 875 34.01 -30.54 -3.80
N LEU A 876 35.27 -30.35 -4.22
CA LEU A 876 36.40 -31.16 -3.74
C LEU A 876 36.63 -30.97 -2.23
N LYS A 877 36.56 -29.72 -1.74
CA LYS A 877 36.71 -29.45 -0.30
C LYS A 877 35.53 -29.97 0.54
N LEU A 878 34.30 -29.92 0.02
CA LEU A 878 33.13 -30.53 0.69
C LEU A 878 33.31 -32.04 0.88
N ARG A 879 33.78 -32.71 -0.17
CA ARG A 879 34.07 -34.15 -0.14
C ARG A 879 35.10 -34.50 0.94
N ASP A 880 36.14 -33.68 1.10
CA ASP A 880 37.17 -33.89 2.13
C ASP A 880 36.60 -33.67 3.55
N LEU A 881 35.71 -32.69 3.76
CA LEU A 881 35.01 -32.50 5.03
C LEU A 881 34.09 -33.68 5.37
N VAL A 882 33.33 -34.19 4.40
CA VAL A 882 32.46 -35.38 4.58
C VAL A 882 33.30 -36.62 4.91
N PHE A 883 34.43 -36.82 4.23
CA PHE A 883 35.37 -37.88 4.57
C PHE A 883 35.89 -37.77 6.00
N ASN A 884 36.28 -36.57 6.44
CA ASN A 884 36.73 -36.34 7.81
C ASN A 884 35.62 -36.61 8.84
N ALA A 885 34.36 -36.28 8.52
CA ALA A 885 33.21 -36.62 9.35
C ALA A 885 33.05 -38.14 9.48
N TYR A 886 33.03 -38.91 8.38
CA TYR A 886 32.98 -40.38 8.42
C TYR A 886 34.14 -40.98 9.23
N LYS A 887 35.37 -40.47 9.03
CA LYS A 887 36.54 -40.90 9.79
C LYS A 887 36.36 -40.70 11.29
N SER A 888 35.86 -39.53 11.71
CA SER A 888 35.62 -39.20 13.12
C SER A 888 34.48 -40.02 13.71
N ILE A 889 33.40 -40.24 12.97
CA ILE A 889 32.28 -41.06 13.41
C ILE A 889 32.72 -42.51 13.63
N PHE A 890 33.37 -43.12 12.62
CA PHE A 890 33.85 -44.49 12.75
C PHE A 890 34.97 -44.63 13.80
N SER A 891 35.71 -43.58 14.16
CA SER A 891 36.65 -43.66 15.29
C SER A 891 35.94 -43.59 16.64
N ASN A 892 34.99 -42.66 16.82
CA ASN A 892 34.49 -42.26 18.14
C ASN A 892 33.22 -42.96 18.60
N ILE A 893 32.48 -43.64 17.70
CA ILE A 893 31.33 -44.45 18.10
C ILE A 893 31.72 -45.47 19.20
N PRO A 894 31.05 -45.49 20.37
CA PRO A 894 31.33 -46.40 21.47
C PRO A 894 30.94 -47.86 21.14
N SER A 895 31.68 -48.83 21.68
CA SER A 895 31.48 -50.25 21.42
C SER A 895 30.31 -50.89 22.18
N ASP A 896 29.77 -50.25 23.24
CA ASP A 896 28.71 -50.80 24.09
C ASP A 896 27.67 -49.74 24.56
N GLU A 897 26.43 -50.21 24.67
CA GLU A 897 25.18 -49.66 25.31
C GLU A 897 24.63 -48.26 24.98
N GLY A 898 25.36 -47.34 24.33
CA GLY A 898 24.87 -45.95 24.13
C GLY A 898 24.12 -45.63 22.82
N CYS A 899 24.29 -46.39 21.74
CA CYS A 899 23.74 -46.07 20.41
C CYS A 899 22.92 -47.23 19.84
N SER A 900 21.80 -46.91 19.18
CA SER A 900 20.88 -47.93 18.66
C SER A 900 21.52 -48.72 17.50
N ILE A 901 21.35 -50.04 17.48
CA ILE A 901 21.82 -50.91 16.38
C ILE A 901 21.30 -50.42 15.02
N ASN A 902 20.09 -49.86 14.98
CA ASN A 902 19.48 -49.33 13.76
C ASN A 902 20.28 -48.12 13.21
N THR A 903 20.71 -47.20 14.08
CA THR A 903 21.54 -46.04 13.70
C THR A 903 22.84 -46.49 13.04
N TYR A 904 23.49 -47.55 13.56
CA TYR A 904 24.69 -48.12 12.93
C TYR A 904 24.42 -48.69 11.54
N LEU A 905 23.32 -49.44 11.40
CA LEU A 905 22.96 -50.06 10.13
C LEU A 905 22.62 -49.02 9.05
N GLU A 906 22.00 -47.91 9.42
CA GLU A 906 21.71 -46.80 8.50
C GLU A 906 22.97 -46.02 8.13
N MET A 907 23.89 -45.80 9.08
CA MET A 907 25.17 -45.15 8.83
C MET A 907 26.08 -45.95 7.90
N ILE A 908 26.07 -47.27 8.04
CA ILE A 908 26.80 -48.20 7.15
C ILE A 908 26.19 -48.17 5.75
N ASP A 909 24.86 -48.22 5.62
CA ASP A 909 24.19 -48.07 4.32
C ASP A 909 24.51 -46.73 3.67
N LEU A 910 24.57 -45.66 4.45
CA LEU A 910 24.89 -44.33 3.93
C LEU A 910 26.34 -44.26 3.41
N ALA A 911 27.29 -44.74 4.21
CA ALA A 911 28.70 -44.74 3.81
C ALA A 911 28.93 -45.61 2.56
N LYS A 912 28.14 -46.67 2.38
CA LYS A 912 28.15 -47.52 1.18
C LYS A 912 27.85 -46.75 -0.11
N GLU A 913 27.03 -45.71 -0.05
CA GLU A 913 26.65 -44.89 -1.23
C GLU A 913 27.71 -43.82 -1.59
N PHE A 914 28.67 -43.54 -0.71
CA PHE A 914 29.71 -42.54 -0.95
C PHE A 914 30.95 -43.12 -1.63
N THR A 915 31.46 -42.43 -2.66
CA THR A 915 32.66 -42.83 -3.41
C THR A 915 33.94 -42.33 -2.74
N PHE A 916 34.60 -43.20 -1.97
CA PHE A 916 35.90 -42.94 -1.36
C PHE A 916 37.08 -43.19 -2.32
N LYS A 917 38.20 -42.46 -2.14
CA LYS A 917 39.45 -42.74 -2.85
C LYS A 917 40.15 -43.94 -2.23
N SER A 918 41.02 -44.62 -3.00
CA SER A 918 41.82 -45.75 -2.50
C SER A 918 42.66 -45.40 -1.27
N SER A 919 43.25 -44.20 -1.21
CA SER A 919 44.03 -43.69 -0.08
C SER A 919 43.19 -43.41 1.17
N GLU A 920 41.96 -42.94 1.00
CA GLU A 920 40.99 -42.66 2.07
C GLU A 920 40.47 -43.94 2.70
N LEU A 921 40.20 -44.95 1.87
CA LEU A 921 39.70 -46.21 2.37
C LEU A 921 40.77 -46.99 3.15
N ARG A 922 42.06 -46.83 2.83
CA ARG A 922 43.16 -47.34 3.68
C ARG A 922 43.13 -46.79 5.11
N ILE A 923 42.53 -45.61 5.32
CA ILE A 923 42.34 -44.99 6.64
C ILE A 923 41.04 -45.50 7.31
N LEU A 924 39.96 -45.69 6.54
CA LEU A 924 38.64 -46.10 7.08
C LEU A 924 38.56 -47.60 7.40
N VAL A 925 39.13 -48.46 6.56
CA VAL A 925 39.10 -49.93 6.71
C VAL A 925 39.57 -50.40 8.09
N PRO A 926 40.67 -49.89 8.66
CA PRO A 926 41.07 -50.23 10.03
C PRO A 926 40.03 -49.85 11.09
N LEU A 927 39.34 -48.71 10.92
CA LEU A 927 38.33 -48.23 11.88
C LEU A 927 37.06 -49.10 11.87
N LEU A 928 36.76 -49.77 10.76
CA LEU A 928 35.62 -50.69 10.63
C LEU A 928 35.80 -52.01 11.40
N ARG A 929 37.05 -52.37 11.74
CA ARG A 929 37.39 -53.63 12.42
C ARG A 929 36.56 -53.87 13.70
N LYS A 930 36.31 -52.81 14.47
CA LYS A 930 35.54 -52.92 15.73
C LYS A 930 34.10 -53.38 15.50
N PHE A 931 33.48 -52.96 14.39
CA PHE A 931 32.11 -53.33 14.06
C PHE A 931 32.02 -54.73 13.44
N VAL A 932 33.03 -55.14 12.67
CA VAL A 932 33.16 -56.52 12.17
C VAL A 932 33.30 -57.51 13.34
N HIS A 933 33.87 -57.09 14.46
CA HIS A 933 33.98 -57.87 15.69
C HIS A 933 32.86 -57.65 16.70
N SER A 934 31.77 -56.93 16.35
CA SER A 934 30.68 -56.57 17.27
C SER A 934 29.80 -57.75 17.73
N GLY A 935 29.99 -58.95 17.19
CA GLY A 935 29.14 -60.13 17.47
C GLY A 935 27.72 -60.05 16.89
N ASN A 936 27.30 -58.92 16.34
CA ASN A 936 26.01 -58.74 15.69
C ASN A 936 26.09 -59.08 14.19
N ARG A 937 25.45 -60.19 13.81
CA ARG A 937 25.46 -60.71 12.44
C ARG A 937 25.00 -59.71 11.38
N VAL A 938 23.99 -58.89 11.68
CA VAL A 938 23.43 -57.94 10.72
C VAL A 938 24.42 -56.81 10.44
N ILE A 939 25.12 -56.32 11.47
CA ILE A 939 26.18 -55.31 11.32
C ILE A 939 27.36 -55.90 10.54
N GLN A 940 27.76 -57.13 10.84
CA GLN A 940 28.84 -57.83 10.15
C GLN A 940 28.54 -57.99 8.65
N GLU A 941 27.36 -58.49 8.29
CA GLU A 941 26.96 -58.68 6.89
C GLU A 941 26.91 -57.35 6.12
N LYS A 942 26.32 -56.30 6.72
CA LYS A 942 26.25 -54.98 6.08
C LYS A 942 27.61 -54.33 5.83
N ILE A 943 28.56 -54.46 6.76
CA ILE A 943 29.92 -53.89 6.58
C ILE A 943 30.67 -54.63 5.48
N LEU A 944 30.49 -55.94 5.37
CA LEU A 944 31.10 -56.72 4.32
C LEU A 944 30.50 -56.38 2.96
N ASP A 945 29.17 -56.24 2.87
CA ASP A 945 28.50 -55.79 1.65
C ASP A 945 28.89 -54.35 1.26
N MET A 946 29.13 -53.47 2.24
CA MET A 946 29.65 -52.12 2.03
C MET A 946 31.08 -52.16 1.46
N ALA A 947 31.97 -52.96 2.04
CA ALA A 947 33.34 -53.12 1.57
C ALA A 947 33.43 -53.69 0.14
N GLU A 948 32.47 -54.54 -0.26
CA GLU A 948 32.36 -55.04 -1.63
C GLU A 948 31.93 -53.95 -2.63
N MET A 949 30.95 -53.12 -2.26
CA MET A 949 30.43 -52.07 -3.15
C MET A 949 31.39 -50.91 -3.37
N TRP A 950 32.27 -50.61 -2.42
CA TRP A 950 33.31 -49.59 -2.59
C TRP A 950 34.34 -49.92 -3.68
N GLY A 951 34.32 -51.13 -4.26
CA GLY A 951 34.96 -51.40 -5.55
C GLY A 951 36.46 -51.08 -5.60
N PHE A 952 37.17 -51.38 -4.52
CA PHE A 952 38.60 -51.15 -4.42
C PHE A 952 39.38 -51.98 -5.46
N GLY A 953 40.62 -51.57 -5.75
CA GLY A 953 41.60 -52.51 -6.29
C GLY A 953 41.64 -53.76 -5.39
N ILE A 954 41.60 -54.94 -6.04
CA ILE A 954 41.46 -56.27 -5.42
C ILE A 954 42.38 -56.43 -4.19
N ASP A 955 43.57 -55.84 -4.24
CA ASP A 955 44.57 -55.87 -3.17
C ASP A 955 44.08 -55.27 -1.84
N VAL A 956 43.36 -54.14 -1.84
CA VAL A 956 42.92 -53.47 -0.61
C VAL A 956 41.76 -54.23 0.05
N GLN A 957 40.88 -54.87 -0.74
CA GLN A 957 39.81 -55.74 -0.24
C GLN A 957 40.37 -57.02 0.38
N LEU A 958 41.32 -57.67 -0.30
CA LEU A 958 41.98 -58.87 0.22
C LEU A 958 42.80 -58.56 1.49
N GLU A 959 43.48 -57.41 1.53
CA GLU A 959 44.21 -56.94 2.71
C GLU A 959 43.25 -56.67 3.89
N ALA A 960 42.11 -56.02 3.65
CA ALA A 960 41.07 -55.75 4.65
C ALA A 960 40.48 -57.05 5.23
N TYR A 961 40.01 -57.96 4.38
CA TYR A 961 39.42 -59.24 4.81
C TYR A 961 40.43 -60.11 5.57
N ASN A 962 41.69 -60.10 5.14
CA ASN A 962 42.76 -60.80 5.83
C ASN A 962 43.07 -60.18 7.21
N ASN A 963 43.01 -58.85 7.34
CA ASN A 963 43.22 -58.14 8.61
C ASN A 963 42.04 -58.27 9.59
N TRP A 964 40.83 -58.52 9.09
CA TRP A 964 39.64 -58.74 9.90
C TRP A 964 39.42 -60.22 10.30
N MET A 965 40.18 -61.17 9.76
CA MET A 965 40.12 -62.56 10.20
C MET A 965 40.62 -62.71 11.65
N ASN A 966 39.80 -63.34 12.50
CA ASN A 966 40.15 -63.66 13.87
C ASN A 966 40.03 -65.17 14.11
N LEU A 967 41.12 -65.78 14.60
CA LEU A 967 41.21 -67.22 14.88
C LEU A 967 40.17 -67.75 15.87
N ASN A 968 39.60 -66.87 16.71
CA ASN A 968 38.62 -67.27 17.72
C ASN A 968 37.17 -67.25 17.22
N ASP A 969 36.88 -66.62 16.07
CA ASP A 969 35.54 -66.54 15.50
C ASP A 969 35.49 -67.31 14.16
N VAL A 970 35.17 -68.60 14.26
CA VAL A 970 35.06 -69.53 13.13
C VAL A 970 33.99 -69.07 12.13
N ARG A 971 32.90 -68.46 12.60
CA ARG A 971 31.79 -68.04 11.73
C ARG A 971 32.17 -66.82 10.90
N LEU A 972 32.79 -65.81 11.52
CA LEU A 972 33.31 -64.65 10.81
C LEU A 972 34.42 -65.04 9.82
N SER A 973 35.34 -65.90 10.23
CA SER A 973 36.42 -66.40 9.37
C SER A 973 35.88 -67.10 8.12
N ARG A 974 34.86 -67.95 8.28
CA ARG A 974 34.18 -68.61 7.16
C ARG A 974 33.56 -67.61 6.18
N MET A 975 32.83 -66.61 6.68
CA MET A 975 32.18 -65.61 5.85
C MET A 975 33.19 -64.77 5.06
N LEU A 976 34.32 -64.40 5.67
CA LEU A 976 35.41 -63.66 5.01
C LEU A 976 36.09 -64.49 3.91
N ILE A 977 36.34 -65.78 4.16
CA ILE A 977 36.96 -66.70 3.18
C ILE A 977 36.06 -66.89 1.94
N GLU A 978 34.75 -67.06 2.14
CA GLU A 978 33.78 -67.18 1.03
C GLU A 978 33.76 -65.90 0.16
N ARG A 979 33.84 -64.70 0.76
CA ARG A 979 33.88 -63.44 0.00
C ARG A 979 35.23 -63.23 -0.70
N MET A 980 36.36 -63.58 -0.07
CA MET A 980 37.69 -63.54 -0.72
C MET A 980 37.73 -64.43 -1.98
N GLY A 981 37.12 -65.62 -1.93
CA GLY A 981 37.00 -66.51 -3.09
C GLY A 981 36.19 -65.90 -4.24
N LYS A 982 35.09 -65.18 -3.95
CA LYS A 982 34.28 -64.47 -4.96
C LYS A 982 35.00 -63.27 -5.59
N VAL A 983 35.85 -62.57 -4.85
CA VAL A 983 36.64 -61.45 -5.38
C VAL A 983 37.70 -61.97 -6.36
N LEU A 984 38.40 -63.05 -5.99
CA LEU A 984 39.44 -63.66 -6.82
C LEU A 984 38.90 -64.32 -8.09
N SER A 985 37.65 -64.80 -8.10
CA SER A 985 37.04 -65.43 -9.29
C SER A 985 36.57 -64.44 -10.37
N LYS A 986 36.51 -63.13 -10.08
CA LYS A 986 36.08 -62.09 -11.05
C LYS A 986 37.20 -61.59 -11.97
N ASN A 987 38.47 -61.87 -11.68
CA ASN A 987 39.61 -61.42 -12.48
C ASN A 987 39.95 -62.47 -13.55
N SER A 988 39.67 -62.17 -14.83
CA SER A 988 39.72 -63.14 -15.93
C SER A 988 41.10 -63.77 -16.17
N GLU A 989 42.19 -63.13 -15.74
CA GLU A 989 43.55 -63.58 -16.06
C GLU A 989 44.16 -64.54 -15.02
N ASP A 990 43.63 -64.60 -13.79
CA ASP A 990 44.07 -65.54 -12.73
C ASP A 990 42.96 -66.50 -12.26
N THR A 991 42.00 -66.79 -13.14
CA THR A 991 40.82 -67.62 -12.85
C THR A 991 41.13 -69.09 -12.54
N TRP A 992 42.30 -69.61 -12.95
CA TRP A 992 42.56 -71.06 -12.96
C TRP A 992 42.63 -71.70 -11.57
N TYR A 993 43.16 -70.99 -10.58
CA TYR A 993 43.22 -71.48 -9.20
C TYR A 993 41.92 -71.24 -8.41
N SER A 994 41.10 -70.26 -8.81
CA SER A 994 39.89 -69.85 -8.07
C SER A 994 38.71 -70.82 -8.22
N GLU A 995 38.52 -71.41 -9.39
CA GLU A 995 37.46 -72.41 -9.63
C GLU A 995 37.74 -73.70 -8.84
N VAL A 996 39.00 -74.14 -8.82
CA VAL A 996 39.41 -75.35 -8.08
C VAL A 996 39.24 -75.15 -6.57
N VAL A 997 39.56 -73.96 -6.05
CA VAL A 997 39.37 -73.62 -4.62
C VAL A 997 37.90 -73.57 -4.26
N ILE A 998 37.05 -72.96 -5.07
CA ILE A 998 35.60 -72.89 -4.81
C ILE A 998 34.98 -74.31 -4.89
N ASP A 999 35.33 -75.10 -5.91
CA ASP A 999 34.86 -76.49 -6.06
C ASP A 999 35.34 -77.38 -4.89
N LEU A 1000 36.58 -77.20 -4.38
CA LEU A 1000 37.09 -77.92 -3.21
C LEU A 1000 36.40 -77.48 -1.91
N VAL A 1001 36.24 -76.17 -1.69
CA VAL A 1001 35.56 -75.59 -0.50
C VAL A 1001 34.12 -76.07 -0.45
N GLU A 1002 33.46 -76.15 -1.61
CA GLU A 1002 32.09 -76.63 -1.71
C GLU A 1002 31.96 -78.13 -1.41
N TYR A 1003 32.91 -78.93 -1.89
CA TYR A 1003 32.98 -80.37 -1.63
C TYR A 1003 33.34 -80.71 -0.17
N CYS A 1004 34.13 -79.86 0.50
CA CYS A 1004 34.62 -80.08 1.86
C CYS A 1004 33.75 -79.44 2.97
N LYS A 1005 32.54 -78.95 2.64
CA LYS A 1005 31.59 -78.20 3.48
C LYS A 1005 31.30 -78.77 4.89
N GLU A 1006 31.61 -80.04 5.18
CA GLU A 1006 31.20 -80.73 6.41
C GLU A 1006 32.29 -81.00 7.47
N LYS A 1007 33.59 -80.69 7.26
CA LYS A 1007 34.64 -81.11 8.23
C LYS A 1007 35.69 -80.04 8.57
N ALA A 1008 36.02 -79.90 9.86
CA ALA A 1008 36.78 -78.79 10.46
C ALA A 1008 38.24 -78.55 10.02
N PHE A 1009 38.82 -79.36 9.11
CA PHE A 1009 40.26 -79.35 8.80
C PHE A 1009 40.62 -78.69 7.44
N TRP A 1010 39.64 -78.16 6.69
CA TRP A 1010 39.87 -77.58 5.36
C TRP A 1010 40.51 -76.18 5.40
N GLU A 1011 40.35 -75.44 6.51
CA GLU A 1011 40.79 -74.04 6.62
C GLU A 1011 42.32 -73.91 6.47
N ASP A 1012 43.09 -74.86 7.01
CA ASP A 1012 44.56 -74.89 6.87
C ASP A 1012 44.99 -75.25 5.44
N VAL A 1013 44.25 -76.14 4.77
CA VAL A 1013 44.51 -76.55 3.37
C VAL A 1013 44.27 -75.38 2.42
N VAL A 1014 43.15 -74.66 2.58
CA VAL A 1014 42.84 -73.48 1.76
C VAL A 1014 43.80 -72.34 2.04
N ARG A 1015 44.19 -72.12 3.31
CA ARG A 1015 45.20 -71.10 3.66
C ARG A 1015 46.56 -71.38 3.03
N ALA A 1016 46.99 -72.65 3.00
CA ALA A 1016 48.23 -73.08 2.36
C ALA A 1016 48.17 -72.97 0.83
N PHE A 1017 47.02 -73.29 0.24
CA PHE A 1017 46.78 -73.13 -1.20
C PHE A 1017 46.87 -71.67 -1.66
N MET A 1018 46.36 -70.74 -0.85
CA MET A 1018 46.31 -69.30 -1.18
C MET A 1018 47.65 -68.56 -0.99
N LYS A 1019 48.56 -69.07 -0.15
CA LYS A 1019 49.88 -68.43 0.13
C LYS A 1019 51.07 -69.26 -0.30
N SER A 1020 50.85 -70.39 -0.98
CA SER A 1020 51.87 -71.43 -1.16
C SER A 1020 52.51 -71.84 0.19
N SER A 1021 53.75 -72.34 0.20
CA SER A 1021 54.43 -72.83 1.41
C SER A 1021 54.56 -71.79 2.55
N GLU A 1022 54.38 -70.49 2.29
CA GLU A 1022 54.47 -69.41 3.29
C GLU A 1022 53.32 -69.41 4.32
N GLY A 1023 52.19 -70.05 3.99
CA GLY A 1023 51.03 -70.20 4.87
C GLY A 1023 51.24 -71.23 5.99
N ILE A 1024 52.13 -72.21 5.78
CA ILE A 1024 52.39 -73.31 6.72
C ILE A 1024 53.61 -72.93 7.59
N ARG A 1025 53.35 -72.21 8.68
CA ARG A 1025 54.42 -71.66 9.54
C ARG A 1025 54.87 -72.58 10.67
N THR A 1026 54.14 -73.67 10.94
CA THR A 1026 54.44 -74.58 12.07
C THR A 1026 54.31 -76.04 11.66
N ARG A 1027 55.04 -76.93 12.36
CA ARG A 1027 54.95 -78.39 12.18
C ARG A 1027 53.51 -78.91 12.36
N THR A 1028 52.76 -78.38 13.32
CA THR A 1028 51.36 -78.76 13.55
C THR A 1028 50.48 -78.40 12.35
N SER A 1029 50.69 -77.21 11.76
CA SER A 1029 50.00 -76.80 10.53
C SER A 1029 50.39 -77.68 9.34
N PHE A 1030 51.65 -78.12 9.25
CA PHE A 1030 52.11 -79.03 8.19
C PHE A 1030 51.48 -80.42 8.31
N ILE A 1031 51.41 -80.98 9.52
CA ILE A 1031 50.74 -82.26 9.77
C ILE A 1031 49.22 -82.15 9.55
N SER A 1032 48.61 -81.03 9.98
CA SER A 1032 47.20 -80.71 9.69
C SER A 1032 46.95 -80.66 8.17
N PHE A 1033 47.86 -80.02 7.42
CA PHE A 1033 47.82 -79.98 5.97
C PHE A 1033 47.96 -81.37 5.33
N ILE A 1034 48.89 -82.21 5.79
CA ILE A 1034 49.05 -83.59 5.29
C ILE A 1034 47.78 -84.41 5.57
N ASN A 1035 47.25 -84.35 6.79
CA ASN A 1035 46.05 -85.10 7.17
C ASN A 1035 44.80 -84.60 6.42
N GLY A 1036 44.66 -83.29 6.24
CA GLY A 1036 43.59 -82.69 5.45
C GLY A 1036 43.69 -83.08 3.97
N SER A 1037 44.89 -83.04 3.39
CA SER A 1037 45.13 -83.44 2.00
C SER A 1037 44.91 -84.94 1.79
N LYS A 1038 45.35 -85.79 2.73
CA LYS A 1038 45.09 -87.24 2.72
C LYS A 1038 43.60 -87.54 2.66
N MET A 1039 42.80 -86.87 3.49
CA MET A 1039 41.36 -87.05 3.49
C MET A 1039 40.72 -86.57 2.18
N ILE A 1040 41.21 -85.48 1.57
CA ILE A 1040 40.76 -85.00 0.26
C ILE A 1040 41.07 -86.05 -0.83
N PHE A 1041 42.26 -86.65 -0.80
CA PHE A 1041 42.65 -87.70 -1.74
C PHE A 1041 41.85 -89.00 -1.54
N ASP A 1042 41.62 -89.43 -0.29
CA ASP A 1042 40.80 -90.60 0.04
C ASP A 1042 39.36 -90.45 -0.48
N GLU A 1043 38.78 -89.26 -0.35
CA GLU A 1043 37.42 -89.00 -0.80
C GLU A 1043 37.34 -88.80 -2.32
N ALA A 1044 38.39 -88.24 -2.93
CA ALA A 1044 38.54 -88.20 -4.38
C ALA A 1044 38.66 -89.59 -5.02
N ALA A 1045 39.23 -90.56 -4.29
CA ALA A 1045 39.35 -91.94 -4.74
C ALA A 1045 37.99 -92.68 -4.82
N LYS A 1046 36.96 -92.25 -4.09
CA LYS A 1046 35.60 -92.84 -4.11
C LYS A 1046 34.70 -92.38 -5.26
N VAL A 1047 35.15 -91.41 -6.06
CA VAL A 1047 34.36 -90.66 -7.06
C VAL A 1047 33.90 -91.47 -8.31
N GLY A 1048 34.07 -92.80 -8.31
CA GLY A 1048 33.53 -93.70 -9.35
C GLY A 1048 32.44 -94.67 -8.87
N ALA A 1049 32.19 -94.76 -7.56
CA ALA A 1049 31.20 -95.65 -6.98
C ALA A 1049 29.98 -94.83 -6.54
N SER A 1050 29.00 -94.67 -7.43
CA SER A 1050 27.65 -94.25 -7.01
C SER A 1050 26.81 -95.51 -6.83
N GLU A 1051 26.36 -95.73 -5.60
CA GLU A 1051 25.48 -96.84 -5.18
C GLU A 1051 24.04 -96.74 -5.76
N ASN A 1052 23.74 -95.79 -6.64
CA ASN A 1052 22.37 -95.55 -7.16
C ASN A 1052 22.05 -96.30 -8.47
N LEU A 1053 22.73 -97.41 -8.77
CA LEU A 1053 22.47 -98.21 -9.99
C LEU A 1053 21.22 -99.10 -9.91
N GLU A 1054 20.58 -99.22 -8.74
CA GLU A 1054 19.38 -100.06 -8.58
C GLU A 1054 18.04 -99.35 -8.85
N GLU A 1055 17.97 -98.03 -9.02
CA GLU A 1055 16.68 -97.32 -9.25
C GLU A 1055 16.35 -96.98 -10.71
N MET A 1056 17.20 -97.33 -11.69
CA MET A 1056 17.00 -96.90 -13.09
C MET A 1056 16.84 -98.02 -14.12
N GLU A 1057 16.65 -99.28 -13.71
CA GLU A 1057 16.12 -100.33 -14.59
C GLU A 1057 14.60 -100.28 -14.62
N MET A 1058 14.00 -99.32 -15.32
CA MET A 1058 12.69 -99.44 -15.97
C MET A 1058 12.37 -98.17 -16.78
N GLY A 1059 12.55 -98.25 -18.10
CA GLY A 1059 12.05 -97.21 -19.00
C GLY A 1059 12.83 -97.10 -20.31
N ASN A 1060 12.49 -97.97 -21.27
CA ASN A 1060 13.01 -97.96 -22.63
C ASN A 1060 12.81 -96.60 -23.35
N GLY A 1061 13.86 -96.16 -24.05
CA GLY A 1061 13.71 -95.71 -25.44
C GLY A 1061 14.07 -94.26 -25.77
N LEU A 1062 15.32 -94.08 -26.20
CA LEU A 1062 15.81 -93.11 -27.20
C LEU A 1062 15.95 -91.63 -26.77
N SER A 1063 17.09 -91.31 -26.15
CA SER A 1063 17.96 -90.20 -26.58
C SER A 1063 19.33 -90.34 -25.92
N GLY A 1064 20.37 -90.60 -26.73
CA GLY A 1064 21.74 -90.68 -26.25
C GLY A 1064 22.23 -89.30 -25.82
N GLU A 1065 22.30 -89.07 -24.50
CA GLU A 1065 23.05 -87.95 -23.90
C GLU A 1065 23.33 -88.04 -22.37
N PRO A 1066 23.07 -89.13 -21.60
CA PRO A 1066 23.50 -89.18 -20.19
C PRO A 1066 24.93 -89.73 -19.99
N VAL A 1067 25.49 -90.46 -20.98
CA VAL A 1067 26.84 -91.05 -20.87
C VAL A 1067 27.95 -90.02 -21.13
N GLU A 1068 27.73 -89.04 -22.01
CA GLU A 1068 28.72 -87.98 -22.28
C GLU A 1068 28.86 -86.97 -21.14
N SER A 1069 27.78 -86.64 -20.41
CA SER A 1069 27.85 -85.71 -19.27
C SER A 1069 28.58 -86.33 -18.07
N MET A 1070 28.34 -87.62 -17.81
CA MET A 1070 28.98 -88.34 -16.71
C MET A 1070 30.46 -88.57 -16.98
N VAL A 1071 30.85 -88.88 -18.23
CA VAL A 1071 32.27 -88.94 -18.64
C VAL A 1071 32.95 -87.58 -18.55
N LYS A 1072 32.27 -86.47 -18.90
CA LYS A 1072 32.82 -85.11 -18.74
C LYS A 1072 33.00 -84.73 -17.26
N ILE A 1073 32.07 -85.09 -16.38
CA ILE A 1073 32.19 -84.85 -14.93
C ILE A 1073 33.32 -85.67 -14.33
N VAL A 1074 33.41 -86.96 -14.68
CA VAL A 1074 34.50 -87.84 -14.20
C VAL A 1074 35.85 -87.33 -14.69
N LYS A 1075 35.98 -86.92 -15.97
CA LYS A 1075 37.20 -86.31 -16.50
C LYS A 1075 37.54 -84.95 -15.88
N LYS A 1076 36.54 -84.11 -15.58
CA LYS A 1076 36.74 -82.82 -14.88
C LYS A 1076 37.29 -83.09 -13.47
N ARG A 1077 36.73 -84.06 -12.75
CA ARG A 1077 37.18 -84.45 -11.40
C ARG A 1077 38.55 -85.12 -11.42
N GLU A 1078 38.82 -86.00 -12.37
CA GLU A 1078 40.14 -86.62 -12.58
C GLU A 1078 41.21 -85.55 -12.83
N ARG A 1079 40.90 -84.53 -13.63
CA ARG A 1079 41.77 -83.37 -13.86
C ARG A 1079 42.04 -82.57 -12.58
N ILE A 1080 41.01 -82.28 -11.79
CA ILE A 1080 41.14 -81.57 -10.50
C ILE A 1080 42.07 -82.34 -9.54
N VAL A 1081 41.91 -83.67 -9.48
CA VAL A 1081 42.75 -84.52 -8.61
C VAL A 1081 44.20 -84.54 -9.10
N LEU A 1082 44.43 -84.62 -10.40
CA LEU A 1082 45.79 -84.56 -10.98
C LEU A 1082 46.47 -83.21 -10.69
N GLU A 1083 45.73 -82.10 -10.81
CA GLU A 1083 46.24 -80.76 -10.53
C GLU A 1083 46.53 -80.56 -9.03
N PHE A 1084 45.65 -81.05 -8.15
CA PHE A 1084 45.88 -81.04 -6.70
C PHE A 1084 47.02 -81.97 -6.28
N LEU A 1085 47.19 -83.12 -6.94
CA LEU A 1085 48.31 -84.04 -6.73
C LEU A 1085 49.65 -83.37 -7.05
N MET A 1086 49.73 -82.61 -8.14
CA MET A 1086 50.92 -81.83 -8.50
C MET A 1086 51.19 -80.71 -7.50
N PHE A 1087 50.15 -79.99 -7.05
CA PHE A 1087 50.30 -78.95 -6.01
C PHE A 1087 50.79 -79.54 -4.67
N TYR A 1088 50.20 -80.66 -4.25
CA TYR A 1088 50.58 -81.37 -3.03
C TYR A 1088 52.02 -81.86 -3.13
N HIS A 1089 52.40 -82.41 -4.29
CA HIS A 1089 53.78 -82.81 -4.59
C HIS A 1089 54.73 -81.62 -4.51
N ASP A 1090 54.45 -80.50 -5.18
CA ASP A 1090 55.28 -79.28 -5.13
C ASP A 1090 55.54 -78.79 -3.71
N ILE A 1091 54.53 -78.85 -2.83
CA ILE A 1091 54.71 -78.52 -1.41
C ILE A 1091 55.65 -79.53 -0.75
N LEU A 1092 55.41 -80.84 -0.92
CA LEU A 1092 56.29 -81.87 -0.37
C LEU A 1092 57.72 -81.74 -0.89
N THR A 1093 57.94 -81.42 -2.16
CA THR A 1093 59.27 -81.24 -2.76
C THR A 1093 59.96 -79.98 -2.23
N LYS A 1094 59.24 -78.88 -2.01
CA LYS A 1094 59.81 -77.68 -1.36
C LYS A 1094 60.28 -77.99 0.06
N PHE A 1095 59.48 -78.69 0.85
CA PHE A 1095 59.88 -79.12 2.19
C PHE A 1095 61.00 -80.17 2.15
N ALA A 1096 61.03 -81.07 1.17
CA ALA A 1096 62.11 -82.05 0.98
C ALA A 1096 63.43 -81.40 0.56
N SER A 1097 63.39 -80.39 -0.33
CA SER A 1097 64.57 -79.63 -0.78
C SER A 1097 65.21 -78.86 0.38
N ALA A 1098 64.38 -78.28 1.27
CA ALA A 1098 64.84 -77.64 2.50
C ALA A 1098 65.55 -78.62 3.46
N CYS A 1099 65.22 -79.92 3.43
CA CYS A 1099 65.95 -80.96 4.17
C CYS A 1099 67.30 -81.33 3.54
N SER A 1100 67.48 -81.12 2.24
CA SER A 1100 68.73 -81.41 1.51
C SER A 1100 69.74 -80.25 1.51
N SER A 1101 69.27 -79.00 1.60
CA SER A 1101 70.12 -77.81 1.69
C SER A 1101 70.49 -77.46 3.13
N LEU A 1102 71.43 -78.21 3.70
CA LEU A 1102 72.13 -77.84 4.93
C LEU A 1102 73.05 -76.64 4.66
N GLN A 1103 72.49 -75.43 4.53
CA GLN A 1103 73.11 -74.11 4.85
C GLN A 1103 72.25 -72.94 4.34
N SER A 1104 71.38 -72.39 5.19
CA SER A 1104 71.36 -70.97 5.59
C SER A 1104 70.06 -70.63 6.36
N HIS A 1105 70.21 -69.79 7.38
CA HIS A 1105 69.28 -69.63 8.50
C HIS A 1105 67.99 -68.86 8.20
N SER A 1106 66.84 -69.37 8.69
CA SER A 1106 65.82 -68.63 9.46
C SER A 1106 64.58 -69.44 9.85
N ILE A 1107 64.52 -70.75 9.56
CA ILE A 1107 63.47 -71.66 10.06
C ILE A 1107 64.16 -72.70 10.96
N GLN A 1108 63.66 -72.87 12.19
CA GLN A 1108 64.17 -73.81 13.21
C GLN A 1108 64.22 -75.27 12.68
N PRO A 1109 65.10 -76.12 13.26
CA PRO A 1109 65.65 -77.29 12.57
C PRO A 1109 64.59 -78.37 12.40
N PHE A 1110 64.31 -78.66 11.13
CA PHE A 1110 63.57 -79.83 10.71
C PHE A 1110 64.54 -81.03 10.67
N ASP A 1111 64.75 -81.67 11.83
CA ASP A 1111 65.57 -82.87 12.00
C ASP A 1111 64.94 -84.10 11.32
N GLN A 1112 65.58 -85.29 11.42
CA GLN A 1112 65.17 -86.60 10.89
C GLN A 1112 63.66 -86.92 10.93
N VAL A 1113 62.93 -86.35 11.90
CA VAL A 1113 61.47 -86.42 12.05
C VAL A 1113 60.72 -85.77 10.87
N THR A 1114 61.27 -84.73 10.26
CA THR A 1114 60.68 -84.04 9.10
C THR A 1114 60.85 -84.84 7.83
N ILE A 1115 61.99 -85.52 7.68
CA ILE A 1115 62.15 -86.52 6.62
C ILE A 1115 61.10 -87.62 6.81
N SER A 1116 60.80 -88.00 8.06
CA SER A 1116 59.70 -88.92 8.36
C SER A 1116 58.32 -88.33 8.05
N ASP A 1117 58.04 -87.07 8.40
CA ASP A 1117 56.75 -86.39 8.16
C ASP A 1117 56.53 -86.16 6.64
N VAL A 1118 57.59 -85.81 5.90
CA VAL A 1118 57.59 -85.69 4.43
C VAL A 1118 57.45 -87.06 3.78
N ARG A 1119 58.12 -88.11 4.27
CA ARG A 1119 57.91 -89.50 3.83
C ARG A 1119 56.47 -89.95 4.07
N GLU A 1120 55.87 -89.60 5.21
CA GLU A 1120 54.45 -89.88 5.46
C GLU A 1120 53.54 -89.10 4.50
N GLY A 1121 53.94 -87.89 4.08
CA GLY A 1121 53.29 -87.18 2.98
C GLY A 1121 53.38 -87.91 1.63
N TYR A 1122 54.57 -88.39 1.23
CA TYR A 1122 54.73 -89.19 0.01
C TYR A 1122 54.01 -90.54 0.09
N LYS A 1123 53.81 -91.09 1.28
CA LYS A 1123 53.01 -92.29 1.49
C LYS A 1123 51.55 -92.11 1.05
N VAL A 1124 50.99 -90.89 1.18
CA VAL A 1124 49.66 -90.56 0.63
C VAL A 1124 49.63 -90.69 -0.89
N ILE A 1125 50.70 -90.25 -1.58
CA ILE A 1125 50.84 -90.39 -3.05
C ILE A 1125 51.00 -91.87 -3.43
N PHE A 1126 51.73 -92.64 -2.63
CA PHE A 1126 51.86 -94.10 -2.76
C PHE A 1126 50.52 -94.81 -2.63
N GLU A 1127 49.75 -94.53 -1.58
CA GLU A 1127 48.42 -95.09 -1.36
C GLU A 1127 47.50 -94.78 -2.55
N MET A 1128 47.54 -93.55 -3.07
CA MET A 1128 46.79 -93.17 -4.27
C MET A 1128 47.20 -93.92 -5.54
N SER A 1129 48.48 -94.32 -5.67
CA SER A 1129 48.93 -95.14 -6.79
C SER A 1129 48.29 -96.53 -6.79
N GLU A 1130 47.95 -97.08 -5.63
CA GLU A 1130 47.38 -98.43 -5.50
C GLU A 1130 45.90 -98.48 -5.86
N VAL A 1131 45.14 -97.44 -5.46
CA VAL A 1131 43.68 -97.37 -5.66
C VAL A 1131 43.30 -97.24 -7.16
N GLY A 1132 44.20 -96.71 -8.00
CA GLY A 1132 43.93 -96.43 -9.42
C GLY A 1132 43.91 -97.64 -10.37
N SER A 1133 44.32 -98.83 -9.92
CA SER A 1133 44.62 -99.97 -10.81
C SER A 1133 43.40 -100.77 -11.31
N GLY A 1134 42.16 -100.41 -10.95
CA GLY A 1134 40.96 -101.22 -11.23
C GLY A 1134 39.76 -100.57 -11.95
N LEU A 1135 39.66 -99.24 -12.07
CA LEU A 1135 38.38 -98.57 -12.43
C LEU A 1135 38.55 -97.31 -13.30
N GLY A 1136 39.36 -97.36 -14.37
CA GLY A 1136 39.44 -96.26 -15.35
C GLY A 1136 40.13 -94.98 -14.87
N LYS A 1137 40.92 -95.06 -13.78
CA LYS A 1137 41.70 -93.95 -13.18
C LYS A 1137 43.21 -94.07 -13.48
N GLU A 1138 43.52 -94.59 -14.65
CA GLU A 1138 44.89 -94.94 -15.07
C GLU A 1138 45.82 -93.72 -15.08
N SER A 1139 45.29 -92.54 -15.41
CA SER A 1139 46.07 -91.32 -15.52
C SER A 1139 46.63 -90.85 -14.16
N ILE A 1140 45.83 -90.96 -13.09
CA ILE A 1140 46.25 -90.65 -11.71
C ILE A 1140 47.32 -91.64 -11.27
N CYS A 1141 47.10 -92.94 -11.50
CA CYS A 1141 48.06 -93.99 -11.16
C CYS A 1141 49.42 -93.79 -11.86
N PHE A 1142 49.41 -93.53 -13.18
CA PHE A 1142 50.65 -93.27 -13.93
C PHE A 1142 51.33 -91.97 -13.50
N LYS A 1143 50.57 -90.93 -13.13
CA LYS A 1143 51.13 -89.69 -12.60
C LYS A 1143 51.74 -89.87 -11.22
N CYS A 1144 51.11 -90.67 -10.34
CA CYS A 1144 51.72 -91.06 -9.07
C CYS A 1144 53.04 -91.81 -9.30
N TYR A 1145 53.08 -92.80 -10.20
CA TYR A 1145 54.35 -93.47 -10.53
C TYR A 1145 55.39 -92.50 -11.09
N GLU A 1146 54.98 -91.53 -11.92
CA GLU A 1146 55.91 -90.49 -12.39
C GLU A 1146 56.51 -89.68 -11.23
N ILE A 1147 55.69 -89.25 -10.27
CA ILE A 1147 56.12 -88.51 -9.07
C ILE A 1147 57.04 -89.38 -8.20
N LEU A 1148 56.64 -90.62 -7.91
CA LEU A 1148 57.39 -91.52 -7.03
C LEU A 1148 58.75 -91.93 -7.61
N PHE A 1149 58.87 -92.09 -8.93
CA PHE A 1149 60.15 -92.36 -9.59
C PHE A 1149 61.01 -91.10 -9.74
N HIS A 1150 60.42 -89.90 -9.85
CA HIS A 1150 61.17 -88.65 -9.84
C HIS A 1150 61.90 -88.45 -8.51
N ASP A 1151 61.24 -88.75 -7.39
CA ASP A 1151 61.80 -88.58 -6.04
C ASP A 1151 62.27 -89.89 -5.40
N VAL A 1152 62.66 -90.87 -6.24
CA VAL A 1152 62.98 -92.24 -5.82
C VAL A 1152 64.04 -92.32 -4.72
N GLU A 1153 64.97 -91.38 -4.62
CA GLU A 1153 66.00 -91.39 -3.59
C GLU A 1153 65.44 -91.20 -2.16
N LEU A 1154 64.33 -90.45 -2.02
CA LEU A 1154 63.71 -90.17 -0.72
C LEU A 1154 62.92 -91.39 -0.17
N ILE A 1155 62.39 -92.21 -1.07
CA ILE A 1155 61.43 -93.30 -0.85
C ILE A 1155 61.89 -94.63 -1.48
N TYR A 1156 63.20 -94.80 -1.66
CA TYR A 1156 63.81 -95.85 -2.48
C TYR A 1156 63.36 -97.28 -2.13
N ASN A 1157 63.28 -97.60 -0.84
CA ASN A 1157 62.88 -98.93 -0.37
C ASN A 1157 61.42 -99.25 -0.72
N ASP A 1158 60.52 -98.26 -0.55
CA ASP A 1158 59.09 -98.42 -0.81
C ASP A 1158 58.83 -98.59 -2.32
N VAL A 1159 59.59 -97.86 -3.16
CA VAL A 1159 59.51 -97.98 -4.63
C VAL A 1159 60.01 -99.35 -5.09
N ILE A 1160 61.12 -99.86 -4.54
CA ILE A 1160 61.64 -101.20 -4.87
C ILE A 1160 60.62 -102.28 -4.55
N GLU A 1161 60.08 -102.27 -3.34
CA GLU A 1161 59.17 -103.32 -2.89
C GLU A 1161 57.94 -103.38 -3.78
N ARG A 1162 57.42 -102.21 -4.17
CA ARG A 1162 56.31 -102.09 -5.12
C ARG A 1162 56.65 -102.62 -6.51
N ILE A 1163 57.81 -102.26 -7.08
CA ILE A 1163 58.27 -102.78 -8.37
C ILE A 1163 58.34 -104.31 -8.34
N ARG A 1164 58.99 -104.88 -7.30
CA ARG A 1164 59.12 -106.32 -7.15
C ARG A 1164 57.77 -107.00 -7.10
N LYS A 1165 56.83 -106.46 -6.32
CA LYS A 1165 55.47 -106.98 -6.22
C LYS A 1165 54.75 -106.96 -7.57
N VAL A 1166 54.67 -105.80 -8.24
CA VAL A 1166 53.90 -105.67 -9.50
C VAL A 1166 54.47 -106.53 -10.61
N LEU A 1167 55.80 -106.60 -10.75
CA LEU A 1167 56.45 -107.42 -11.77
C LEU A 1167 56.37 -108.93 -11.47
N SER A 1168 56.42 -109.33 -10.19
CA SER A 1168 56.25 -110.74 -9.80
C SER A 1168 54.82 -111.20 -10.03
N GLU A 1169 53.83 -110.38 -9.63
CA GLU A 1169 52.41 -110.62 -9.94
C GLU A 1169 52.17 -110.72 -11.45
N TYR A 1170 52.83 -109.87 -12.24
CA TYR A 1170 52.78 -109.96 -13.70
C TYR A 1170 53.35 -111.28 -14.22
N ASN A 1171 54.53 -111.70 -13.75
CA ASN A 1171 55.16 -112.96 -14.17
C ASN A 1171 54.32 -114.18 -13.81
N GLU A 1172 53.70 -114.18 -12.62
CA GLU A 1172 52.82 -115.25 -12.17
C GLU A 1172 51.54 -115.30 -13.03
N MET A 1173 50.90 -114.15 -13.28
CA MET A 1173 49.78 -114.07 -14.20
C MET A 1173 50.17 -114.50 -15.61
N GLU A 1174 51.40 -114.20 -16.06
CA GLU A 1174 51.87 -114.58 -17.39
C GLU A 1174 52.03 -116.08 -17.55
N MET A 1175 52.53 -116.73 -16.52
CA MET A 1175 52.62 -118.19 -16.45
C MET A 1175 51.23 -118.85 -16.51
N ILE A 1176 50.22 -118.26 -15.86
CA ILE A 1176 48.86 -118.85 -15.76
C ILE A 1176 48.03 -118.57 -17.03
N TYR A 1177 48.02 -117.33 -17.52
CA TYR A 1177 47.09 -116.87 -18.55
C TYR A 1177 47.71 -116.75 -19.96
N ASN A 1178 49.01 -117.03 -20.10
CA ASN A 1178 49.71 -117.30 -21.36
C ASN A 1178 49.52 -116.22 -22.45
N GLY A 1179 49.55 -114.95 -22.06
CA GLY A 1179 49.47 -113.78 -22.93
C GLY A 1179 48.17 -112.97 -22.86
N MET A 1180 47.17 -113.40 -22.08
CA MET A 1180 45.87 -112.71 -21.97
C MET A 1180 45.78 -111.81 -20.72
N TYR A 1181 46.49 -110.68 -20.70
CA TYR A 1181 46.39 -109.67 -19.63
C TYR A 1181 45.36 -108.58 -19.95
N SER A 1182 44.87 -107.90 -18.91
CA SER A 1182 44.17 -106.63 -19.12
C SER A 1182 45.14 -105.60 -19.71
N ARG A 1183 44.67 -104.81 -20.68
CA ARG A 1183 45.47 -103.72 -21.30
C ARG A 1183 46.05 -102.76 -20.26
N VAL A 1184 45.34 -102.58 -19.13
CA VAL A 1184 45.73 -101.71 -18.02
C VAL A 1184 46.95 -102.25 -17.28
N LYS A 1185 46.94 -103.55 -16.94
CA LYS A 1185 48.07 -104.20 -16.26
C LYS A 1185 49.29 -104.28 -17.16
N GLN A 1186 49.11 -104.55 -18.46
CA GLN A 1186 50.19 -104.44 -19.45
C GLN A 1186 50.80 -103.04 -19.48
N ARG A 1187 49.98 -102.00 -19.45
CA ARG A 1187 50.44 -100.60 -19.51
C ARG A 1187 51.11 -100.15 -18.21
N GLU A 1188 50.61 -100.59 -17.05
CA GLU A 1188 51.25 -100.38 -15.74
C GLU A 1188 52.65 -100.99 -15.72
N VAL A 1189 52.77 -102.26 -16.15
CA VAL A 1189 54.06 -102.97 -16.23
C VAL A 1189 55.00 -102.30 -17.22
N TYR A 1190 54.54 -101.93 -18.43
CA TYR A 1190 55.37 -101.18 -19.37
C TYR A 1190 55.83 -99.85 -18.80
N THR A 1191 54.95 -99.11 -18.11
CA THR A 1191 55.30 -97.80 -17.53
C THR A 1191 56.34 -97.97 -16.43
N ILE A 1192 56.18 -98.95 -15.54
CA ILE A 1192 57.16 -99.25 -14.50
C ILE A 1192 58.50 -99.67 -15.11
N LEU A 1193 58.51 -100.60 -16.06
CA LEU A 1193 59.73 -101.05 -16.75
C LEU A 1193 60.42 -99.92 -17.52
N GLU A 1194 59.64 -99.10 -18.22
CA GLU A 1194 60.15 -97.93 -18.93
C GLU A 1194 60.73 -96.91 -17.96
N LYS A 1195 60.09 -96.66 -16.81
CA LYS A 1195 60.61 -95.74 -15.78
C LYS A 1195 61.85 -96.30 -15.08
N ILE A 1196 61.91 -97.59 -14.80
CA ILE A 1196 63.12 -98.26 -14.28
C ILE A 1196 64.27 -98.06 -15.27
N TRP A 1197 64.04 -98.39 -16.55
CA TRP A 1197 65.05 -98.17 -17.59
C TRP A 1197 65.47 -96.69 -17.69
N ARG A 1198 64.52 -95.77 -17.80
CA ARG A 1198 64.81 -94.33 -17.96
C ARG A 1198 65.41 -93.68 -16.71
N SER A 1199 65.21 -94.24 -15.53
CA SER A 1199 65.82 -93.71 -14.30
C SER A 1199 67.33 -93.94 -14.25
N GLU A 1200 67.89 -94.80 -15.10
CA GLU A 1200 69.32 -95.19 -15.15
C GLU A 1200 69.90 -95.67 -13.81
N ASN A 1201 69.05 -95.94 -12.82
CA ASN A 1201 69.46 -96.28 -11.47
C ASN A 1201 69.93 -97.74 -11.42
N ARG A 1202 71.23 -97.95 -11.62
CA ARG A 1202 71.85 -99.28 -11.67
C ARG A 1202 71.55 -100.11 -10.42
N ARG A 1203 71.52 -99.46 -9.24
CA ARG A 1203 71.21 -100.14 -7.97
C ARG A 1203 69.76 -100.64 -7.96
N LEU A 1204 68.82 -99.83 -8.43
CA LEU A 1204 67.41 -100.21 -8.52
C LEU A 1204 67.25 -101.43 -9.42
N VAL A 1205 67.87 -101.40 -10.60
CA VAL A 1205 67.82 -102.51 -11.57
C VAL A 1205 68.46 -103.76 -10.99
N ASP A 1206 69.60 -103.65 -10.30
CA ASP A 1206 70.31 -104.81 -9.73
C ASP A 1206 69.48 -105.45 -8.61
N ASP A 1207 68.85 -104.63 -7.78
CA ASP A 1207 67.95 -105.08 -6.71
C ASP A 1207 66.68 -105.77 -7.25
N VAL A 1208 66.20 -105.46 -8.46
CA VAL A 1208 65.01 -106.12 -9.05
C VAL A 1208 65.36 -107.09 -10.19
N LYS A 1209 66.66 -107.32 -10.42
CA LYS A 1209 67.21 -108.06 -11.56
C LYS A 1209 66.62 -109.46 -11.71
N ASP A 1210 66.46 -110.19 -10.62
CA ASP A 1210 65.96 -111.56 -10.65
C ASP A 1210 64.53 -111.62 -11.22
N ILE A 1211 63.69 -110.69 -10.79
CA ILE A 1211 62.29 -110.59 -11.24
C ILE A 1211 62.22 -110.08 -12.68
N LEU A 1212 63.09 -109.14 -13.05
CA LEU A 1212 63.24 -108.69 -14.44
C LEU A 1212 63.65 -109.84 -15.36
N VAL A 1213 64.66 -110.64 -14.98
CA VAL A 1213 65.08 -111.82 -15.76
C VAL A 1213 63.94 -112.81 -15.93
N GLU A 1214 63.13 -113.00 -14.90
CA GLU A 1214 61.94 -113.86 -14.98
C GLU A 1214 60.89 -113.30 -15.95
N SER A 1215 60.75 -111.98 -16.05
CA SER A 1215 59.90 -111.32 -17.05
C SER A 1215 60.35 -111.50 -18.50
N LEU A 1216 61.62 -111.87 -18.77
CA LEU A 1216 62.07 -112.23 -20.13
C LEU A 1216 61.40 -113.50 -20.67
N ARG A 1217 60.77 -114.31 -19.82
CA ARG A 1217 59.97 -115.46 -20.25
C ARG A 1217 58.63 -115.06 -20.86
N SER A 1218 58.23 -113.79 -20.74
CA SER A 1218 57.02 -113.26 -21.36
C SER A 1218 57.08 -113.44 -22.88
N LYS A 1219 55.92 -113.66 -23.51
CA LYS A 1219 55.81 -113.70 -24.99
C LYS A 1219 55.69 -112.30 -25.61
N ASP A 1220 55.55 -111.27 -24.78
CA ASP A 1220 55.39 -109.90 -25.24
C ASP A 1220 56.74 -109.25 -25.55
N TYR A 1221 57.02 -109.04 -26.84
CA TYR A 1221 58.28 -108.46 -27.31
C TYR A 1221 58.59 -107.10 -26.67
N ARG A 1222 57.59 -106.31 -26.26
CA ARG A 1222 57.84 -105.01 -25.61
C ARG A 1222 58.29 -105.18 -24.17
N VAL A 1223 57.73 -106.13 -23.41
CA VAL A 1223 58.24 -106.45 -22.07
C VAL A 1223 59.67 -106.95 -22.20
N ILE A 1224 59.91 -107.91 -23.10
CA ILE A 1224 61.25 -108.46 -23.34
C ILE A 1224 62.24 -107.34 -23.71
N ASP A 1225 61.87 -106.42 -24.60
CA ASP A 1225 62.73 -105.32 -25.02
C ASP A 1225 63.03 -104.34 -23.88
N HIS A 1226 62.04 -103.92 -23.10
CA HIS A 1226 62.25 -103.01 -21.96
C HIS A 1226 63.05 -103.68 -20.84
N VAL A 1227 62.74 -104.93 -20.51
CA VAL A 1227 63.49 -105.72 -19.53
C VAL A 1227 64.93 -105.91 -20.00
N ARG A 1228 65.16 -106.24 -21.28
CA ARG A 1228 66.50 -106.32 -21.87
C ARG A 1228 67.23 -104.99 -21.69
N LYS A 1229 66.59 -103.86 -22.03
CA LYS A 1229 67.16 -102.52 -21.86
C LYS A 1229 67.47 -102.18 -20.40
N CYS A 1230 66.60 -102.57 -19.46
CA CYS A 1230 66.88 -102.45 -18.03
C CYS A 1230 68.15 -103.25 -17.67
N LEU A 1231 68.23 -104.53 -18.06
CA LEU A 1231 69.37 -105.39 -17.74
C LEU A 1231 70.67 -104.96 -18.44
N GLU A 1232 70.59 -104.36 -19.64
CA GLU A 1232 71.71 -103.76 -20.36
C GLU A 1232 72.41 -102.65 -19.54
N LEU A 1233 71.67 -101.91 -18.70
CA LEU A 1233 72.24 -100.88 -17.81
C LEU A 1233 73.28 -101.45 -16.82
N ILE A 1234 73.20 -102.74 -16.50
CA ILE A 1234 74.16 -103.43 -15.61
C ILE A 1234 75.20 -104.22 -16.42
N LEU A 1235 74.87 -104.63 -17.66
CA LEU A 1235 75.73 -105.47 -18.51
C LEU A 1235 76.76 -104.68 -19.36
N VAL A 1236 76.56 -103.38 -19.60
CA VAL A 1236 77.54 -102.54 -20.32
C VAL A 1236 78.62 -102.03 -19.34
N GLN A 1237 79.73 -102.78 -19.26
CA GLN A 1237 81.05 -102.48 -18.65
C GLN A 1237 81.09 -102.40 -17.09
N ASN A 1238 82.03 -103.02 -16.35
CA ASN A 1238 83.40 -103.46 -16.65
C ASN A 1238 84.18 -102.65 -17.68
#